data_AF-A0A7C3J3C0-F1
#
_entry.id   AF-A0A7C3J3C0-F1
#
_cell.length_a   1.000
_cell.length_b   1.000
_cell.length_c   1.000
_cell.angle_alpha   90.00
_cell.angle_beta   90.00
_cell.angle_gamma   90.00
#
_symmetry.space_group_name_H-M   'P 1'
#
loop_
_entity.id
_entity.type
_entity.pdbx_description
1 polymer ?
#
loop_
_entity_poly.entity_id
_entity_poly.type
_entity_poly.pdbx_seq_one_letter_code
_entity_poly.pdbx_strand_id
1 'polypeptide(L)'
;MGGRGCSRRGLWALVLACLAAASGGELDPGEAQRLRDLCAQLSSHEPGRKWDAARALVREGPSAVPTVGALFAGEWVEGKRMAAWILSEMRHESAVGPLARALDDADDEVRWKAAIGLKQVGKPSVLHLVSVLLGGTLPAKQCAAWTLGEIREAEAAGPLAAALEEADEDLRWKAAISLTQVGEAALPALNQVLRRASVEARRCAVWAVGKIGGEAALPALAQALADADNHVRAKAVVALGNLQGDAATQLLLKMVNDPDPLVKKDAIVALGRRGKTLEPTVRPEKPEAEPTHEVPLYGVFEVAFRPEKPAPVANPFADVAVSATFVAPDDRNIRVAGFYAGEGTWKVRAALDRVGLWYYRLDYKAGDAAQVSHGGAKCVGSQDHGFVRIAKDDRRFLAFSDGTRFYPIGTGTEAPGAPAPDGVPANTLKVWKSYLEACAKGGMNKCRILLNEVPWVPAAAVRHHPELSPWPLREGGGYDLSRFSLPFWDKLDAVIAHGAKLGMVFELTVFDETGLAEGNGDRWRLHPFNATNGGPIAGVAGCPLFYDLADAANRAAQEAYVRYLLARTAACPNVYYELNNQMNRRGSAGAAGLKWVEHWAAFLREHDPYDHLVSMSVATNPEAYFRLDGIDVANMRGDSPPEPHGIPMPVFLNEPTVKGPRAERQVLWQALLLGTSAARAPWQALSDRSAMFEHARYLADYARDVAYWELRRDESVVLSTPRNVARLTAVRNGEVFVYLTGSAEGGAVRVGLANGRYEASWFDPKNGRTVRTNELMPQDGAVEVPCPTFDEDVLLRIRKK
;
A
#
# COMPACT_ATOMS: atom_id res chain seq x y z
N MET A 1 -29.17 48.81 -18.65
CA MET A 1 -27.96 49.61 -18.95
C MET A 1 -26.75 48.84 -18.42
N GLY A 2 -25.65 48.80 -19.20
CA GLY A 2 -24.67 47.71 -19.25
C GLY A 2 -23.90 47.35 -17.98
N GLY A 3 -23.85 46.05 -17.67
CA GLY A 3 -22.93 45.43 -16.71
C GLY A 3 -21.60 45.10 -17.39
N ARG A 4 -20.49 45.67 -16.89
CA ARG A 4 -19.14 45.36 -17.36
C ARG A 4 -18.62 44.11 -16.65
N GLY A 5 -18.45 43.03 -17.41
CA GLY A 5 -17.67 41.88 -17.00
C GLY A 5 -16.20 42.26 -16.80
N CYS A 6 -15.61 41.82 -15.69
CA CYS A 6 -14.18 41.97 -15.44
C CYS A 6 -13.42 41.13 -16.48
N SER A 7 -12.71 41.77 -17.42
CA SER A 7 -12.02 41.07 -18.51
C SER A 7 -10.72 40.43 -18.02
N ARG A 8 -10.31 39.30 -18.64
CA ARG A 8 -9.03 38.59 -18.40
C ARG A 8 -7.82 39.53 -18.29
N ARG A 9 -7.82 40.69 -18.97
CA ARG A 9 -6.71 41.67 -18.93
C ARG A 9 -6.57 42.41 -17.59
N GLY A 10 -7.64 42.55 -16.80
CA GLY A 10 -7.60 43.24 -15.51
C GLY A 10 -6.89 42.45 -14.40
N LEU A 11 -7.00 41.12 -14.43
CA LEU A 11 -6.26 40.24 -13.51
C LEU A 11 -4.76 40.19 -13.86
N TRP A 12 -4.42 40.19 -15.15
CA TRP A 12 -3.02 40.15 -15.63
C TRP A 12 -2.20 41.38 -15.23
N ALA A 13 -2.81 42.57 -15.20
CA ALA A 13 -2.12 43.79 -14.78
C ALA A 13 -1.83 43.83 -13.27
N LEU A 14 -2.73 43.28 -12.45
CA LEU A 14 -2.54 43.15 -11.00
C LEU A 14 -1.48 42.08 -10.65
N VAL A 15 -1.43 40.97 -11.39
CA VAL A 15 -0.41 39.93 -11.21
C VAL A 15 1.00 40.43 -11.58
N LEU A 16 1.14 41.18 -12.68
CA LEU A 16 2.43 41.78 -13.06
C LEU A 16 2.90 42.86 -12.07
N ALA A 17 1.98 43.64 -11.50
CA ALA A 17 2.30 44.65 -10.50
C ALA A 17 2.74 44.05 -9.16
N CYS A 18 2.16 42.92 -8.74
CA CYS A 18 2.58 42.20 -7.54
C CYS A 18 3.91 41.42 -7.73
N LEU A 19 4.21 40.95 -8.95
CA LEU A 19 5.48 40.28 -9.26
C LEU A 19 6.68 41.23 -9.35
N ALA A 20 6.45 42.53 -9.58
CA ALA A 20 7.51 43.54 -9.70
C ALA A 20 7.94 44.15 -8.35
N ALA A 21 7.22 43.89 -7.25
CA ALA A 21 7.44 44.56 -5.96
C ALA A 21 8.43 43.84 -5.01
N ALA A 22 9.09 42.76 -5.44
CA ALA A 22 10.05 42.01 -4.64
C ALA A 22 11.46 42.01 -5.27
N SER A 23 11.98 43.17 -5.64
CA SER A 23 13.41 43.33 -5.94
C SER A 23 14.15 43.72 -4.65
N GLY A 24 14.69 42.72 -3.96
CA GLY A 24 15.67 42.91 -2.89
C GLY A 24 16.90 43.66 -3.41
N GLY A 25 17.52 44.46 -2.53
CA GLY A 25 18.65 45.33 -2.86
C GLY A 25 19.81 44.60 -3.55
N GLU A 26 20.54 45.33 -4.39
CA GLU A 26 21.73 44.82 -5.08
C GLU A 26 22.76 44.30 -4.06
N LEU A 27 23.15 43.03 -4.24
CA LEU A 27 24.21 42.40 -3.44
C LEU A 27 25.54 43.12 -3.66
N ASP A 28 26.37 43.19 -2.63
CA ASP A 28 27.75 43.66 -2.78
C ASP A 28 28.49 42.80 -3.82
N PRO A 29 29.33 43.39 -4.71
CA PRO A 29 30.04 42.64 -5.73
C PRO A 29 30.90 41.48 -5.19
N GLY A 30 31.44 41.61 -3.97
CA GLY A 30 32.21 40.54 -3.31
C GLY A 30 31.33 39.37 -2.88
N GLU A 31 30.14 39.65 -2.34
CA GLU A 31 29.16 38.62 -1.99
C GLU A 31 28.62 37.90 -3.22
N ALA A 32 28.31 38.66 -4.28
CA ALA A 32 27.88 38.09 -5.56
C ALA A 32 28.95 37.17 -6.17
N GLN A 33 30.24 37.54 -6.04
CA GLN A 33 31.33 36.69 -6.50
C GLN A 33 31.48 35.42 -5.67
N ARG A 34 31.41 35.52 -4.34
CA ARG A 34 31.44 34.34 -3.45
C ARG A 34 30.32 33.35 -3.77
N LEU A 35 29.11 33.82 -4.02
CA LEU A 35 27.97 32.96 -4.38
C LEU A 35 28.18 32.27 -5.75
N ARG A 36 28.78 32.97 -6.72
CA ARG A 36 29.17 32.37 -8.01
C ARG A 36 30.25 31.29 -7.82
N ASP A 37 31.23 31.53 -6.95
CA ASP A 37 32.28 30.56 -6.65
C ASP A 37 31.73 29.31 -5.96
N LEU A 38 30.72 29.45 -5.08
CA LEU A 38 29.99 28.32 -4.50
C LEU A 38 29.19 27.55 -5.56
N CYS A 39 28.51 28.24 -6.48
CA CYS A 39 27.81 27.58 -7.58
C CYS A 39 28.78 26.82 -8.51
N ALA A 40 29.96 27.36 -8.79
CA ALA A 40 30.99 26.69 -9.58
C ALA A 40 31.46 25.38 -8.91
N GLN A 41 31.47 25.29 -7.58
CA GLN A 41 31.85 24.06 -6.86
C GLN A 41 30.81 22.94 -6.98
N LEU A 42 29.59 23.22 -7.42
CA LEU A 42 28.55 22.20 -7.64
C LEU A 42 28.91 21.24 -8.79
N SER A 43 29.82 21.62 -9.69
CA SER A 43 30.32 20.75 -10.76
C SER A 43 31.46 19.82 -10.32
N SER A 44 31.83 19.83 -9.04
CA SER A 44 32.89 18.96 -8.52
C SER A 44 32.54 17.47 -8.64
N HIS A 45 33.52 16.66 -9.07
CA HIS A 45 33.41 15.20 -9.11
C HIS A 45 33.59 14.55 -7.72
N GLU A 46 33.96 15.32 -6.70
CA GLU A 46 34.03 14.87 -5.30
C GLU A 46 32.67 15.07 -4.62
N PRO A 47 31.94 13.99 -4.25
CA PRO A 47 30.58 14.11 -3.73
C PRO A 47 30.50 14.97 -2.46
N GLY A 48 31.49 14.87 -1.56
CA GLY A 48 31.53 15.66 -0.32
C GLY A 48 31.56 17.16 -0.60
N ARG A 49 32.50 17.60 -1.44
CA ARG A 49 32.70 19.02 -1.78
C ARG A 49 31.49 19.62 -2.51
N LYS A 50 30.88 18.86 -3.44
CA LYS A 50 29.65 19.27 -4.13
C LYS A 50 28.51 19.53 -3.14
N TRP A 51 28.26 18.59 -2.24
CA TRP A 51 27.16 18.70 -1.28
C TRP A 51 27.43 19.71 -0.16
N ASP A 52 28.68 19.95 0.19
CA ASP A 52 29.06 21.04 1.11
C ASP A 52 28.76 22.41 0.50
N ALA A 53 29.09 22.62 -0.78
CA ALA A 53 28.74 23.84 -1.50
C ALA A 53 27.22 24.03 -1.61
N ALA A 54 26.47 22.96 -1.92
CA ALA A 54 25.01 22.99 -1.96
C ALA A 54 24.41 23.39 -0.61
N ARG A 55 24.88 22.78 0.50
CA ARG A 55 24.43 23.13 1.86
C ARG A 55 24.82 24.54 2.26
N ALA A 56 25.99 25.03 1.84
CA ALA A 56 26.40 26.41 2.07
C ALA A 56 25.42 27.36 1.38
N LEU A 57 25.09 27.13 0.11
CA LEU A 57 24.12 27.94 -0.64
C LEU A 57 22.73 27.94 -0.01
N VAL A 58 22.27 26.81 0.56
CA VAL A 58 21.02 26.78 1.33
C VAL A 58 21.07 27.70 2.55
N ARG A 59 22.20 27.73 3.29
CA ARG A 59 22.38 28.57 4.48
C ARG A 59 22.43 30.07 4.18
N GLU A 60 22.87 30.46 2.98
CA GLU A 60 22.84 31.86 2.54
C GLU A 60 21.39 32.39 2.40
N GLY A 61 20.43 31.49 2.12
CA GLY A 61 19.01 31.84 2.11
C GLY A 61 18.63 32.79 0.95
N PRO A 62 17.78 33.80 1.19
CA PRO A 62 17.21 34.64 0.12
C PRO A 62 18.23 35.37 -0.76
N SER A 63 19.41 35.71 -0.22
CA SER A 63 20.48 36.40 -0.96
C SER A 63 21.05 35.53 -2.08
N ALA A 64 21.07 34.20 -1.93
CA ALA A 64 21.59 33.29 -2.94
C ALA A 64 20.58 32.97 -4.06
N VAL A 65 19.30 33.29 -3.88
CA VAL A 65 18.23 32.90 -4.81
C VAL A 65 18.43 33.41 -6.24
N PRO A 66 18.83 34.69 -6.50
CA PRO A 66 19.09 35.15 -7.86
C PRO A 66 20.23 34.38 -8.54
N THR A 67 21.31 34.10 -7.81
CA THR A 67 22.48 33.40 -8.34
C THR A 67 22.21 31.92 -8.59
N VAL A 68 21.56 31.24 -7.65
CA VAL A 68 21.17 29.83 -7.81
C VAL A 68 20.11 29.67 -8.89
N GLY A 69 19.11 30.57 -8.93
CA GLY A 69 18.04 30.55 -9.94
C GLY A 69 18.54 30.76 -11.38
N ALA A 70 19.67 31.47 -11.56
CA ALA A 70 20.28 31.64 -12.87
C ALA A 70 20.76 30.32 -13.50
N LEU A 71 21.02 29.28 -12.69
CA LEU A 71 21.44 27.97 -13.19
C LEU A 71 20.38 27.28 -14.05
N PHE A 72 19.10 27.63 -13.90
CA PHE A 72 18.03 27.07 -14.75
C PHE A 72 18.14 27.49 -16.22
N ALA A 73 18.82 28.60 -16.52
CA ALA A 73 18.96 29.11 -17.88
C ALA A 73 20.07 28.41 -18.69
N GLY A 74 20.94 27.60 -18.05
CA GLY A 74 22.04 26.91 -18.72
C GLY A 74 21.65 25.53 -19.26
N GLU A 75 22.51 24.90 -20.06
CA GLU A 75 22.32 23.52 -20.58
C GLU A 75 22.77 22.44 -19.58
N TRP A 76 23.37 22.84 -18.45
CA TRP A 76 23.92 21.91 -17.48
C TRP A 76 22.81 21.29 -16.60
N VAL A 77 22.25 20.17 -17.07
CA VAL A 77 21.12 19.46 -16.44
C VAL A 77 21.36 19.17 -14.95
N GLU A 78 22.55 18.66 -14.59
CA GLU A 78 22.87 18.39 -13.18
C GLU A 78 22.91 19.67 -12.34
N GLY A 79 23.33 20.79 -12.92
CA GLY A 79 23.28 22.11 -12.30
C GLY A 79 21.86 22.57 -12.03
N LYS A 80 20.94 22.36 -12.99
CA LYS A 80 19.52 22.64 -12.81
C LYS A 80 18.91 21.79 -11.70
N ARG A 81 19.23 20.48 -11.67
CA ARG A 81 18.77 19.55 -10.63
C ARG A 81 19.26 19.97 -9.24
N MET A 82 20.49 20.47 -9.14
CA MET A 82 21.04 21.03 -7.91
C MET A 82 20.38 22.36 -7.54
N ALA A 83 20.15 23.26 -8.50
CA ALA A 83 19.47 24.52 -8.27
C ALA A 83 18.05 24.30 -7.73
N ALA A 84 17.28 23.37 -8.32
CA ALA A 84 15.96 23.02 -7.83
C ALA A 84 16.00 22.44 -6.42
N TRP A 85 16.98 21.60 -6.10
CA TRP A 85 17.16 21.07 -4.73
C TRP A 85 17.50 22.18 -3.74
N ILE A 86 18.50 23.02 -4.03
CA ILE A 86 18.96 24.10 -3.16
C ILE A 86 17.81 25.07 -2.84
N LEU A 87 17.10 25.52 -3.89
CA LEU A 87 15.98 26.45 -3.73
C LEU A 87 14.79 25.82 -2.99
N SER A 88 14.57 24.50 -3.13
CA SER A 88 13.59 23.78 -2.32
C SER A 88 13.97 23.78 -0.84
N GLU A 89 15.20 23.42 -0.51
CA GLU A 89 15.68 23.32 0.87
C GLU A 89 15.70 24.68 1.61
N MET A 90 15.77 25.80 0.88
CA MET A 90 15.65 27.14 1.47
C MET A 90 14.29 27.41 2.09
N ARG A 91 13.21 26.82 1.55
CA ARG A 91 11.81 27.00 2.01
C ARG A 91 11.38 28.46 2.19
N HIS A 92 11.83 29.33 1.28
CA HIS A 92 11.63 30.77 1.37
C HIS A 92 10.82 31.30 0.17
N GLU A 93 9.99 32.33 0.40
CA GLU A 93 9.11 32.90 -0.63
C GLU A 93 9.85 33.47 -1.85
N SER A 94 11.09 33.94 -1.66
CA SER A 94 11.92 34.43 -2.77
C SER A 94 12.24 33.34 -3.80
N ALA A 95 12.26 32.06 -3.40
CA ALA A 95 12.49 30.94 -4.29
C ALA A 95 11.28 30.61 -5.19
N VAL A 96 10.08 31.13 -4.89
CA VAL A 96 8.84 30.79 -5.61
C VAL A 96 8.92 31.13 -7.10
N GLY A 97 9.40 32.33 -7.45
CA GLY A 97 9.50 32.75 -8.85
C GLY A 97 10.42 31.84 -9.70
N PRO A 98 11.68 31.63 -9.29
CA PRO A 98 12.58 30.69 -9.96
C PRO A 98 12.05 29.25 -10.03
N LEU A 99 11.51 28.71 -8.93
CA LEU A 99 10.97 27.36 -8.91
C LEU A 99 9.73 27.22 -9.81
N ALA A 100 8.82 28.20 -9.84
CA ALA A 100 7.66 28.18 -10.71
C ALA A 100 8.05 28.13 -12.20
N ARG A 101 9.10 28.86 -12.60
CA ARG A 101 9.65 28.78 -13.97
C ARG A 101 10.28 27.42 -14.27
N ALA A 102 10.92 26.80 -13.28
CA ALA A 102 11.54 25.49 -13.44
C ALA A 102 10.51 24.34 -13.64
N LEU A 103 9.21 24.59 -13.43
CA LEU A 103 8.16 23.65 -13.81
C LEU A 103 8.02 23.47 -15.33
N ASP A 104 8.50 24.41 -16.15
CA ASP A 104 8.53 24.28 -17.61
C ASP A 104 9.85 23.67 -18.12
N ASP A 105 10.74 23.21 -17.24
CA ASP A 105 12.01 22.61 -17.67
C ASP A 105 11.80 21.25 -18.37
N ALA A 106 12.63 20.96 -19.37
CA ALA A 106 12.57 19.71 -20.12
C ALA A 106 12.93 18.48 -19.25
N ASP A 107 13.74 18.66 -18.21
CA ASP A 107 14.15 17.58 -17.31
C ASP A 107 13.10 17.31 -16.22
N ASP A 108 12.63 16.05 -16.16
CA ASP A 108 11.58 15.61 -15.23
C ASP A 108 11.98 15.78 -13.75
N GLU A 109 13.27 15.57 -13.42
CA GLU A 109 13.77 15.68 -12.05
C GLU A 109 13.82 17.15 -11.59
N VAL A 110 14.12 18.08 -12.50
CA VAL A 110 14.04 19.52 -12.26
C VAL A 110 12.60 19.93 -11.95
N ARG A 111 11.63 19.53 -12.79
CA ARG A 111 10.20 19.83 -12.56
C ARG A 111 9.70 19.28 -11.24
N TRP A 112 10.08 18.04 -10.91
CA TRP A 112 9.66 17.38 -9.67
C TRP A 112 10.22 18.07 -8.41
N LYS A 113 11.52 18.42 -8.39
CA LYS A 113 12.12 19.15 -7.26
C LYS A 113 11.53 20.55 -7.12
N ALA A 114 11.23 21.20 -8.24
CA ALA A 114 10.58 22.50 -8.22
C ALA A 114 9.16 22.45 -7.64
N ALA A 115 8.38 21.43 -8.00
CA ALA A 115 7.06 21.17 -7.41
C ALA A 115 7.16 20.94 -5.88
N ILE A 116 8.16 20.16 -5.42
CA ILE A 116 8.41 19.95 -3.98
C ILE A 116 8.72 21.25 -3.26
N GLY A 117 9.63 22.07 -3.81
CA GLY A 117 9.99 23.33 -3.20
C GLY A 117 8.80 24.30 -3.11
N LEU A 118 8.00 24.40 -4.17
CA LEU A 118 6.80 25.23 -4.19
C LEU A 118 5.76 24.77 -3.16
N LYS A 119 5.58 23.46 -2.99
CA LYS A 119 4.76 22.87 -1.91
C LYS A 119 5.30 23.24 -0.53
N GLN A 120 6.60 23.09 -0.31
CA GLN A 120 7.24 23.36 0.98
C GLN A 120 7.09 24.83 1.40
N VAL A 121 7.09 25.77 0.43
CA VAL A 121 6.81 27.19 0.68
C VAL A 121 5.32 27.42 1.00
N GLY A 122 4.40 26.68 0.37
CA GLY A 122 2.97 26.73 0.68
C GLY A 122 2.22 27.90 0.02
N LYS A 123 1.36 28.59 0.76
CA LYS A 123 0.43 29.62 0.25
C LYS A 123 1.06 30.68 -0.69
N PRO A 124 2.27 31.22 -0.44
CA PRO A 124 2.91 32.17 -1.37
C PRO A 124 3.09 31.64 -2.81
N SER A 125 3.17 30.31 -2.98
CA SER A 125 3.31 29.66 -4.27
C SER A 125 2.02 29.63 -5.10
N VAL A 126 0.84 29.78 -4.48
CA VAL A 126 -0.46 29.52 -5.13
C VAL A 126 -0.66 30.36 -6.38
N LEU A 127 -0.41 31.68 -6.31
CA LEU A 127 -0.60 32.56 -7.47
C LEU A 127 0.30 32.21 -8.64
N HIS A 128 1.56 31.85 -8.37
CA HIS A 128 2.51 31.45 -9.40
C HIS A 128 2.12 30.12 -10.04
N LEU A 129 1.73 29.13 -9.22
CA LEU A 129 1.26 27.84 -9.69
C LEU A 129 -0.04 27.97 -10.50
N VAL A 130 -0.97 28.84 -10.11
CA VAL A 130 -2.17 29.15 -10.91
C VAL A 130 -1.77 29.75 -12.26
N SER A 131 -0.78 30.64 -12.30
CA SER A 131 -0.27 31.18 -13.57
C SER A 131 0.29 30.07 -14.48
N VAL A 132 1.07 29.14 -13.92
CA VAL A 132 1.62 27.98 -14.67
C VAL A 132 0.49 27.06 -15.14
N LEU A 133 -0.50 26.77 -14.30
CA LEU A 133 -1.65 25.94 -14.67
C LEU A 133 -2.43 26.50 -15.87
N LEU A 134 -2.55 27.83 -15.95
CA LEU A 134 -3.32 28.49 -17.00
C LEU A 134 -2.54 28.71 -18.30
N GLY A 135 -1.21 28.82 -18.25
CA GLY A 135 -0.39 29.27 -19.38
C GLY A 135 0.87 28.47 -19.68
N GLY A 136 1.24 27.50 -18.84
CA GLY A 136 2.45 26.70 -19.00
C GLY A 136 2.32 25.58 -20.05
N THR A 137 3.43 24.88 -20.28
CA THR A 137 3.46 23.65 -21.08
C THR A 137 2.63 22.55 -20.42
N LEU A 138 2.18 21.54 -21.17
CA LEU A 138 1.36 20.47 -20.61
C LEU A 138 2.01 19.78 -19.38
N PRO A 139 3.31 19.40 -19.41
CA PRO A 139 3.99 18.87 -18.23
C PRO A 139 4.00 19.84 -17.05
N ALA A 140 4.21 21.13 -17.30
CA ALA A 140 4.20 22.15 -16.25
C ALA A 140 2.80 22.36 -15.67
N LYS A 141 1.75 22.36 -16.49
CA LYS A 141 0.36 22.40 -16.04
C LYS A 141 0.04 21.21 -15.13
N GLN A 142 0.49 20.01 -15.49
CA GLN A 142 0.31 18.80 -14.70
C GLN A 142 1.04 18.89 -13.35
N CYS A 143 2.28 19.37 -13.33
CA CYS A 143 3.01 19.63 -12.09
C CYS A 143 2.33 20.71 -11.23
N ALA A 144 1.87 21.80 -11.85
CA ALA A 144 1.21 22.89 -11.15
C ALA A 144 -0.14 22.46 -10.55
N ALA A 145 -0.95 21.72 -11.31
CA ALA A 145 -2.21 21.16 -10.83
C ALA A 145 -1.99 20.29 -9.59
N TRP A 146 -1.03 19.35 -9.65
CA TRP A 146 -0.69 18.49 -8.52
C TRP A 146 -0.21 19.28 -7.30
N THR A 147 0.70 20.23 -7.52
CA THR A 147 1.29 21.03 -6.43
C THR A 147 0.25 21.91 -5.74
N LEU A 148 -0.68 22.50 -6.49
CA LEU A 148 -1.80 23.27 -5.93
C LEU A 148 -2.69 22.40 -5.01
N GLY A 149 -2.94 21.16 -5.41
CA GLY A 149 -3.66 20.19 -4.58
C GLY A 149 -2.94 19.91 -3.27
N GLU A 150 -1.63 19.67 -3.32
CA GLU A 150 -0.82 19.38 -2.13
C GLU A 150 -0.72 20.57 -1.16
N ILE A 151 -0.84 21.80 -1.68
CA ILE A 151 -0.88 23.04 -0.88
C ILE A 151 -2.26 23.24 -0.20
N ARG A 152 -3.35 22.76 -0.82
CA ARG A 152 -4.73 22.73 -0.25
C ARG A 152 -5.34 24.10 0.05
N GLU A 153 -4.97 25.13 -0.70
CA GLU A 153 -5.54 26.47 -0.54
C GLU A 153 -6.83 26.63 -1.36
N ALA A 154 -7.87 27.19 -0.75
CA ALA A 154 -9.20 27.33 -1.35
C ALA A 154 -9.19 28.18 -2.64
N GLU A 155 -8.27 29.14 -2.73
CA GLU A 155 -8.06 30.01 -3.88
C GLU A 155 -7.67 29.23 -5.15
N ALA A 156 -7.14 28.01 -5.01
CA ALA A 156 -6.81 27.13 -6.12
C ALA A 156 -8.03 26.41 -6.72
N ALA A 157 -9.16 26.34 -6.00
CA ALA A 157 -10.32 25.55 -6.42
C ALA A 157 -10.91 25.99 -7.77
N GLY A 158 -11.04 27.31 -8.00
CA GLY A 158 -11.55 27.84 -9.27
C GLY A 158 -10.65 27.48 -10.47
N PRO A 159 -9.35 27.82 -10.43
CA PRO A 159 -8.40 27.43 -11.48
C PRO A 159 -8.29 25.92 -11.72
N LEU A 160 -8.26 25.11 -10.66
CA LEU A 160 -8.25 23.65 -10.79
C LEU A 160 -9.56 23.13 -11.42
N ALA A 161 -10.71 23.68 -11.05
CA ALA A 161 -11.99 23.31 -11.67
C ALA A 161 -12.04 23.67 -13.16
N ALA A 162 -11.40 24.78 -13.56
CA ALA A 162 -11.27 25.15 -14.97
C ALA A 162 -10.38 24.15 -15.75
N ALA A 163 -9.35 23.58 -15.11
CA ALA A 163 -8.48 22.57 -15.72
C ALA A 163 -9.20 21.23 -15.98
N LEU A 164 -10.40 21.00 -15.43
CA LEU A 164 -11.24 19.85 -15.79
C LEU A 164 -11.76 19.92 -17.23
N GLU A 165 -11.71 21.08 -17.89
CA GLU A 165 -12.13 21.27 -19.29
C GLU A 165 -10.96 21.19 -20.28
N GLU A 166 -9.74 20.95 -19.80
CA GLU A 166 -8.58 20.80 -20.69
C GLU A 166 -8.71 19.52 -21.53
N ALA A 167 -8.16 19.54 -22.74
CA ALA A 167 -8.25 18.42 -23.68
C ALA A 167 -7.46 17.18 -23.23
N ASP A 168 -6.37 17.39 -22.49
CA ASP A 168 -5.53 16.32 -21.97
C ASP A 168 -6.21 15.59 -20.80
N GLU A 169 -6.34 14.26 -20.91
CA GLU A 169 -7.01 13.45 -19.89
C GLU A 169 -6.24 13.42 -18.56
N ASP A 170 -4.90 13.35 -18.61
CA ASP A 170 -4.08 13.26 -17.40
C ASP A 170 -4.16 14.56 -16.58
N LEU A 171 -4.13 15.72 -17.24
CA LEU A 171 -4.34 17.01 -16.61
C LEU A 171 -5.73 17.14 -15.97
N ARG A 172 -6.80 16.70 -16.65
CA ARG A 172 -8.15 16.68 -16.06
C ARG A 172 -8.20 15.85 -14.79
N TRP A 173 -7.60 14.65 -14.80
CA TRP A 173 -7.57 13.78 -13.62
C TRP A 173 -6.73 14.34 -12.48
N LYS A 174 -5.55 14.91 -12.78
CA LYS A 174 -4.73 15.59 -11.76
C LYS A 174 -5.49 16.75 -11.13
N ALA A 175 -6.17 17.56 -11.92
CA ALA A 175 -7.01 18.63 -11.41
C ALA A 175 -8.15 18.10 -10.52
N ALA A 176 -8.81 17.01 -10.92
CA ALA A 176 -9.84 16.36 -10.10
C ALA A 176 -9.29 15.86 -8.76
N ILE A 177 -8.16 15.16 -8.76
CA ILE A 177 -7.46 14.72 -7.54
C ILE A 177 -7.11 15.93 -6.67
N SER A 178 -6.51 16.97 -7.24
CA SER A 178 -6.14 18.17 -6.49
C SER A 178 -7.36 18.87 -5.86
N LEU A 179 -8.50 18.91 -6.54
CA LEU A 179 -9.75 19.43 -5.97
C LEU A 179 -10.23 18.60 -4.76
N THR A 180 -9.99 17.29 -4.73
CA THR A 180 -10.27 16.47 -3.54
C THR A 180 -9.37 16.84 -2.36
N GLN A 181 -8.11 17.18 -2.63
CA GLN A 181 -7.16 17.58 -1.60
C GLN A 181 -7.47 18.96 -1.01
N VAL A 182 -8.01 19.88 -1.82
CA VAL A 182 -8.57 21.16 -1.36
C VAL A 182 -9.80 20.95 -0.47
N GLY A 183 -10.55 19.86 -0.66
CA GLY A 183 -11.65 19.45 0.22
C GLY A 183 -12.95 20.22 -0.02
N GLU A 184 -13.74 20.43 1.03
CA GLU A 184 -15.09 21.03 0.93
C GLU A 184 -15.10 22.43 0.29
N ALA A 185 -14.00 23.19 0.42
CA ALA A 185 -13.84 24.50 -0.22
C ALA A 185 -13.89 24.44 -1.76
N ALA A 186 -13.66 23.27 -2.37
CA ALA A 186 -13.77 23.06 -3.81
C ALA A 186 -15.20 22.81 -4.30
N LEU A 187 -16.14 22.44 -3.41
CA LEU A 187 -17.52 22.08 -3.78
C LEU A 187 -18.26 23.17 -4.57
N PRO A 188 -18.15 24.48 -4.26
CA PRO A 188 -18.77 25.53 -5.07
C PRO A 188 -18.27 25.57 -6.51
N ALA A 189 -16.96 25.37 -6.73
CA ALA A 189 -16.36 25.35 -8.07
C ALA A 189 -16.77 24.09 -8.84
N LEU A 190 -16.72 22.92 -8.18
CA LEU A 190 -17.17 21.65 -8.76
C LEU A 190 -18.65 21.67 -9.15
N ASN A 191 -19.51 22.31 -8.34
CA ASN A 191 -20.92 22.50 -8.65
C ASN A 191 -21.16 23.32 -9.92
N GLN A 192 -20.29 24.30 -10.23
CA GLN A 192 -20.38 25.05 -11.48
C GLN A 192 -20.02 24.17 -12.68
N VAL A 193 -18.99 23.33 -12.55
CA VAL A 193 -18.59 22.36 -13.59
C VAL A 193 -19.75 21.42 -13.89
N LEU A 194 -20.37 20.84 -12.86
CA LEU A 194 -21.54 19.95 -13.01
C LEU A 194 -22.75 20.59 -13.74
N ARG A 195 -22.83 21.92 -13.86
CA ARG A 195 -23.95 22.60 -14.54
C ARG A 195 -23.70 22.92 -15.99
N ARG A 196 -22.46 23.24 -16.36
CA ARG A 196 -22.17 23.98 -17.60
C ARG A 196 -21.03 23.39 -18.42
N ALA A 197 -20.33 22.39 -17.89
CA ALA A 197 -19.10 21.86 -18.50
C ALA A 197 -19.35 20.71 -19.46
N SER A 198 -18.31 20.29 -20.19
CA SER A 198 -18.31 19.06 -21.02
C SER A 198 -18.65 17.81 -20.21
N VAL A 199 -19.10 16.73 -20.88
CA VAL A 199 -19.43 15.46 -20.21
C VAL A 199 -18.21 14.92 -19.46
N GLU A 200 -17.02 15.02 -20.07
CA GLU A 200 -15.75 14.59 -19.52
C GLU A 200 -15.42 15.36 -18.24
N ALA A 201 -15.53 16.69 -18.26
CA ALA A 201 -15.31 17.54 -17.09
C ALA A 201 -16.33 17.25 -15.98
N ARG A 202 -17.62 17.06 -16.32
CA ARG A 202 -18.66 16.68 -15.34
C ARG A 202 -18.35 15.33 -14.70
N ARG A 203 -17.89 14.33 -15.46
CA ARG A 203 -17.49 13.01 -14.93
C ARG A 203 -16.33 13.13 -13.93
N CYS A 204 -15.33 13.95 -14.23
CA CYS A 204 -14.23 14.24 -13.30
C CYS A 204 -14.72 14.99 -12.05
N ALA A 205 -15.62 15.96 -12.21
CA ALA A 205 -16.19 16.70 -11.10
C ALA A 205 -17.01 15.81 -10.16
N VAL A 206 -17.84 14.90 -10.70
CA VAL A 206 -18.60 13.94 -9.88
C VAL A 206 -17.66 13.04 -9.05
N TRP A 207 -16.58 12.56 -9.66
CA TRP A 207 -15.59 11.76 -8.93
C TRP A 207 -14.96 12.56 -7.79
N ALA A 208 -14.55 13.81 -8.06
CA ALA A 208 -13.95 14.67 -7.04
C ALA A 208 -14.93 14.97 -5.89
N VAL A 209 -16.18 15.33 -6.21
CA VAL A 209 -17.25 15.54 -5.22
C VAL A 209 -17.47 14.29 -4.37
N GLY A 210 -17.52 13.11 -4.99
CA GLY A 210 -17.69 11.84 -4.28
C GLY A 210 -16.55 11.53 -3.32
N LYS A 211 -15.31 11.86 -3.69
CA LYS A 211 -14.12 11.68 -2.86
C LYS A 211 -14.00 12.70 -1.74
N ILE A 212 -14.42 13.96 -1.95
CA ILE A 212 -14.55 14.95 -0.88
C ILE A 212 -15.55 14.43 0.17
N GLY A 213 -16.67 13.88 -0.29
CA GLY A 213 -17.66 13.22 0.54
C GLY A 213 -18.33 14.12 1.57
N GLY A 214 -18.84 13.51 2.64
CA GLY A 214 -19.63 14.21 3.67
C GLY A 214 -21.02 14.65 3.20
N GLU A 215 -21.80 15.23 4.12
CA GLU A 215 -23.14 15.75 3.80
C GLU A 215 -23.08 16.93 2.83
N ALA A 216 -22.00 17.72 2.86
CA ALA A 216 -21.79 18.88 1.99
C ALA A 216 -21.72 18.50 0.50
N ALA A 217 -21.33 17.26 0.17
CA ALA A 217 -21.29 16.76 -1.20
C ALA A 217 -22.67 16.32 -1.75
N LEU A 218 -23.66 16.07 -0.87
CA LEU A 218 -24.96 15.53 -1.28
C LEU A 218 -25.72 16.41 -2.28
N PRO A 219 -25.76 17.75 -2.17
CA PRO A 219 -26.42 18.59 -3.17
C PRO A 219 -25.80 18.46 -4.57
N ALA A 220 -24.47 18.35 -4.63
CA ALA A 220 -23.73 18.20 -5.87
C ALA A 220 -23.99 16.83 -6.51
N LEU A 221 -23.97 15.76 -5.71
CA LEU A 221 -24.27 14.40 -6.18
C LEU A 221 -25.73 14.25 -6.60
N ALA A 222 -26.68 14.85 -5.87
CA ALA A 222 -28.08 14.87 -6.25
C ALA A 222 -28.30 15.57 -7.60
N GLN A 223 -27.57 16.63 -7.89
CA GLN A 223 -27.59 17.28 -9.20
C GLN A 223 -27.05 16.36 -10.29
N ALA A 224 -25.94 15.66 -10.03
CA ALA A 224 -25.33 14.73 -10.98
C ALA A 224 -26.18 13.48 -11.25
N LEU A 225 -27.02 13.05 -10.30
CA LEU A 225 -28.02 12.00 -10.51
C LEU A 225 -29.12 12.42 -11.51
N ALA A 226 -29.30 13.71 -11.74
CA ALA A 226 -30.26 14.24 -12.71
C ALA A 226 -29.61 14.59 -14.06
N ASP A 227 -28.34 14.22 -14.28
CA ASP A 227 -27.62 14.54 -15.52
C ASP A 227 -28.21 13.77 -16.72
N ALA A 228 -28.20 14.43 -17.89
CA ALA A 228 -28.66 13.82 -19.12
C ALA A 228 -27.77 12.63 -19.54
N ASP A 229 -26.47 12.69 -19.23
CA ASP A 229 -25.52 11.63 -19.54
C ASP A 229 -25.56 10.50 -18.50
N ASN A 230 -25.75 9.27 -18.97
CA ASN A 230 -25.85 8.08 -18.12
C ASN A 230 -24.54 7.76 -17.38
N HIS A 231 -23.37 8.07 -17.95
CA HIS A 231 -22.09 7.83 -17.28
C HIS A 231 -21.85 8.82 -16.13
N VAL A 232 -22.34 10.05 -16.24
CA VAL A 232 -22.35 11.02 -15.14
C VAL A 232 -23.26 10.52 -14.01
N ARG A 233 -24.49 10.06 -14.34
CA ARG A 233 -25.41 9.49 -13.35
C ARG A 233 -24.83 8.25 -12.66
N ALA A 234 -24.24 7.32 -13.42
CA ALA A 234 -23.61 6.11 -12.87
C ALA A 234 -22.46 6.45 -11.91
N LYS A 235 -21.60 7.42 -12.26
CA LYS A 235 -20.53 7.87 -11.36
C LYS A 235 -21.08 8.50 -10.07
N ALA A 236 -22.20 9.23 -10.15
CA ALA A 236 -22.82 9.83 -8.97
C ALA A 236 -23.45 8.78 -8.06
N VAL A 237 -24.02 7.71 -8.63
CA VAL A 237 -24.47 6.53 -7.90
C VAL A 237 -23.31 5.85 -7.16
N VAL A 238 -22.18 5.61 -7.84
CA VAL A 238 -20.98 5.02 -7.21
C VAL A 238 -20.47 5.90 -6.08
N ALA A 239 -20.40 7.22 -6.29
CA ALA A 239 -19.99 8.19 -5.28
C ALA A 239 -20.90 8.16 -4.04
N LEU A 240 -22.22 8.16 -4.23
CA LEU A 240 -23.19 8.04 -3.12
C LEU A 240 -23.10 6.70 -2.40
N GLY A 241 -22.73 5.63 -3.09
CA GLY A 241 -22.48 4.32 -2.50
C GLY A 241 -21.40 4.34 -1.42
N ASN A 242 -20.42 5.23 -1.53
CA ASN A 242 -19.30 5.35 -0.61
C ASN A 242 -19.55 6.32 0.56
N LEU A 243 -20.62 7.12 0.51
CA LEU A 243 -20.97 8.02 1.62
C LEU A 243 -21.64 7.24 2.75
N GLN A 244 -21.88 7.88 3.90
CA GLN A 244 -22.69 7.31 4.99
C GLN A 244 -23.97 8.13 5.17
N GLY A 245 -24.96 7.58 5.88
CA GLY A 245 -26.18 8.30 6.27
C GLY A 245 -27.38 8.17 5.33
N ASP A 246 -28.58 8.37 5.88
CA ASP A 246 -29.87 8.07 5.23
C ASP A 246 -30.12 8.90 3.97
N ALA A 247 -29.64 10.14 3.93
CA ALA A 247 -29.83 11.02 2.77
C ALA A 247 -29.19 10.44 1.49
N ALA A 248 -28.00 9.84 1.59
CA ALA A 248 -27.37 9.17 0.46
C ALA A 248 -28.13 7.89 0.06
N THR A 249 -28.63 7.13 1.04
CA THR A 249 -29.47 5.95 0.80
C THR A 249 -30.75 6.33 0.05
N GLN A 250 -31.42 7.41 0.45
CA GLN A 250 -32.64 7.90 -0.21
C GLN A 250 -32.39 8.38 -1.65
N LEU A 251 -31.23 8.97 -1.92
CA LEU A 251 -30.83 9.32 -3.28
C LEU A 251 -30.59 8.07 -4.14
N LEU A 252 -29.90 7.06 -3.60
CA LEU A 252 -29.66 5.79 -4.29
C LEU A 252 -30.95 5.01 -4.59
N LEU A 253 -31.90 4.99 -3.65
CA LEU A 253 -33.21 4.35 -3.84
C LEU A 253 -33.99 4.91 -5.03
N LYS A 254 -33.77 6.17 -5.42
CA LYS A 254 -34.39 6.74 -6.63
C LYS A 254 -33.79 6.16 -7.90
N MET A 255 -32.49 5.83 -7.86
CA MET A 255 -31.72 5.39 -9.03
C MET A 255 -31.93 3.91 -9.38
N VAL A 256 -32.53 3.12 -8.49
CA VAL A 256 -32.94 1.73 -8.81
C VAL A 256 -33.98 1.66 -9.93
N ASN A 257 -34.64 2.78 -10.25
CA ASN A 257 -35.60 2.91 -11.33
C ASN A 257 -35.06 3.75 -12.50
N ASP A 258 -33.75 4.01 -12.56
CA ASP A 258 -33.16 4.73 -13.70
C ASP A 258 -33.44 3.98 -15.01
N PRO A 259 -33.75 4.69 -16.12
CA PRO A 259 -33.98 4.07 -17.42
C PRO A 259 -32.73 3.36 -17.98
N ASP A 260 -31.53 3.77 -17.56
CA ASP A 260 -30.29 3.15 -17.98
C ASP A 260 -29.97 1.89 -17.14
N PRO A 261 -29.76 0.72 -17.77
CA PRO A 261 -29.48 -0.52 -17.06
C PRO A 261 -28.20 -0.50 -16.21
N LEU A 262 -27.16 0.24 -16.64
CA LEU A 262 -25.91 0.36 -15.89
C LEU A 262 -26.14 1.14 -14.60
N VAL A 263 -26.84 2.28 -14.69
CA VAL A 263 -27.17 3.10 -13.52
C VAL A 263 -28.03 2.33 -12.51
N LYS A 264 -29.04 1.58 -13.00
CA LYS A 264 -29.88 0.71 -12.16
C LYS A 264 -29.04 -0.34 -11.42
N LYS A 265 -28.17 -1.05 -12.15
CA LYS A 265 -27.28 -2.05 -11.57
C LYS A 265 -26.38 -1.43 -10.50
N ASP A 266 -25.73 -0.33 -10.81
CA ASP A 266 -24.83 0.36 -9.88
C ASP A 266 -25.57 0.85 -8.63
N ALA A 267 -26.84 1.25 -8.75
CA ALA A 267 -27.64 1.69 -7.61
C ALA A 267 -27.99 0.53 -6.68
N ILE A 268 -28.35 -0.62 -7.24
CA ILE A 268 -28.60 -1.85 -6.48
C ILE A 268 -27.33 -2.30 -5.76
N VAL A 269 -26.19 -2.28 -6.45
CA VAL A 269 -24.87 -2.62 -5.87
C VAL A 269 -24.51 -1.65 -4.75
N ALA A 270 -24.64 -0.35 -4.98
CA ALA A 270 -24.35 0.68 -3.98
C ALA A 270 -25.23 0.54 -2.73
N LEU A 271 -26.53 0.23 -2.90
CA LEU A 271 -27.43 -0.08 -1.78
C LEU A 271 -27.04 -1.36 -1.05
N GLY A 272 -26.65 -2.41 -1.78
CA GLY A 272 -26.16 -3.68 -1.22
C GLY A 272 -24.84 -3.56 -0.47
N ARG A 273 -24.00 -2.57 -0.80
CA ARG A 273 -22.79 -2.23 -0.01
C ARG A 273 -23.15 -1.51 1.30
N ARG A 274 -24.20 -0.68 1.28
CA ARG A 274 -24.62 0.16 2.43
C ARG A 274 -25.48 -0.56 3.45
N GLY A 275 -26.28 -1.53 3.02
CA GLY A 275 -26.87 -2.52 3.90
C GLY A 275 -26.28 -3.85 3.53
N LYS A 276 -25.47 -4.48 4.40
CA LYS A 276 -25.13 -5.90 4.22
C LYS A 276 -26.46 -6.66 4.01
N THR A 277 -26.71 -6.96 2.73
CA THR A 277 -27.80 -7.73 2.13
C THR A 277 -29.23 -7.11 2.17
N LEU A 278 -29.67 -6.59 1.02
CA LEU A 278 -31.10 -6.48 0.63
C LEU A 278 -31.48 -7.54 -0.41
N GLU A 279 -30.94 -8.75 -0.28
CA GLU A 279 -31.70 -9.92 -0.71
C GLU A 279 -32.31 -10.53 0.56
N PRO A 280 -33.60 -10.90 0.55
CA PRO A 280 -34.16 -11.72 1.60
C PRO A 280 -33.42 -13.07 1.58
N THR A 281 -32.34 -13.17 2.34
CA THR A 281 -31.68 -14.44 2.59
C THR A 281 -32.70 -15.27 3.37
N VAL A 282 -33.24 -16.30 2.72
CA VAL A 282 -34.05 -17.30 3.41
C VAL A 282 -33.18 -17.82 4.56
N ARG A 283 -33.57 -17.50 5.79
CA ARG A 283 -32.84 -17.87 6.99
C ARG A 283 -32.64 -19.40 6.96
N PRO A 284 -31.43 -19.93 7.20
CA PRO A 284 -31.23 -21.35 7.34
C PRO A 284 -32.20 -21.89 8.39
N GLU A 285 -32.90 -22.97 8.07
CA GLU A 285 -33.70 -23.67 9.05
C GLU A 285 -32.77 -24.23 10.13
N LYS A 286 -33.15 -24.06 11.40
CA LYS A 286 -32.44 -24.68 12.51
C LYS A 286 -32.63 -26.21 12.36
N PRO A 287 -31.55 -27.00 12.26
CA PRO A 287 -31.69 -28.45 12.13
C PRO A 287 -32.42 -29.03 13.35
N GLU A 288 -33.19 -30.10 13.13
CA GLU A 288 -33.99 -30.76 14.17
C GLU A 288 -33.13 -31.26 15.35
N ALA A 289 -31.89 -31.67 15.07
CA ALA A 289 -30.91 -32.05 16.07
C ALA A 289 -29.81 -30.98 16.19
N GLU A 290 -29.37 -30.69 17.42
CA GLU A 290 -28.26 -29.78 17.63
C GLU A 290 -26.96 -30.33 17.03
N PRO A 291 -26.16 -29.50 16.33
CA PRO A 291 -24.88 -29.92 15.79
C PRO A 291 -23.91 -30.40 16.87
N THR A 292 -23.30 -31.56 16.65
CA THR A 292 -22.27 -32.14 17.54
C THR A 292 -20.84 -31.89 17.06
N HIS A 293 -20.66 -31.46 15.80
CA HIS A 293 -19.36 -31.12 15.25
C HIS A 293 -18.82 -29.85 15.91
N GLU A 294 -17.70 -29.96 16.64
CA GLU A 294 -17.07 -28.82 17.29
C GLU A 294 -15.97 -28.19 16.43
N VAL A 295 -15.97 -26.86 16.37
CA VAL A 295 -14.97 -26.05 15.69
C VAL A 295 -14.45 -25.01 16.69
N PRO A 296 -13.12 -24.83 16.86
CA PRO A 296 -12.59 -23.82 17.77
C PRO A 296 -12.94 -22.40 17.28
N LEU A 297 -13.03 -21.43 18.20
CA LEU A 297 -13.15 -20.01 17.88
C LEU A 297 -12.02 -19.57 16.94
N TYR A 298 -12.39 -18.87 15.88
CA TYR A 298 -11.57 -18.52 14.70
C TYR A 298 -11.14 -19.72 13.83
N GLY A 299 -11.56 -20.94 14.14
CA GLY A 299 -11.35 -22.11 13.31
C GLY A 299 -12.13 -22.05 11.99
N VAL A 300 -11.56 -22.68 10.97
CA VAL A 300 -12.21 -22.87 9.66
C VAL A 300 -13.21 -24.03 9.77
N PHE A 301 -14.49 -23.72 9.60
CA PHE A 301 -15.53 -24.71 9.36
C PHE A 301 -15.66 -24.95 7.85
N GLU A 302 -15.31 -26.16 7.40
CA GLU A 302 -15.38 -26.58 6.00
C GLU A 302 -16.52 -27.58 5.80
N VAL A 303 -17.39 -27.31 4.82
CA VAL A 303 -18.45 -28.23 4.40
C VAL A 303 -18.13 -28.70 2.99
N ALA A 304 -18.00 -30.02 2.82
CA ALA A 304 -17.87 -30.66 1.51
C ALA A 304 -19.24 -31.13 1.03
N PHE A 305 -19.55 -30.86 -0.23
CA PHE A 305 -20.83 -31.13 -0.85
C PHE A 305 -20.65 -31.85 -2.19
N ARG A 306 -21.40 -32.93 -2.38
CA ARG A 306 -21.56 -33.61 -3.67
C ARG A 306 -23.05 -33.62 -4.00
N PRO A 307 -23.47 -33.14 -5.18
CA PRO A 307 -24.87 -33.18 -5.57
C PRO A 307 -25.33 -34.64 -5.70
N GLU A 308 -26.52 -34.94 -5.20
CA GLU A 308 -27.08 -36.31 -5.24
C GLU A 308 -27.33 -36.76 -6.69
N LYS A 309 -27.71 -35.81 -7.54
CA LYS A 309 -27.96 -35.99 -8.97
C LYS A 309 -27.11 -34.98 -9.76
N PRO A 310 -25.84 -35.31 -10.06
CA PRO A 310 -24.95 -34.39 -10.76
C PRO A 310 -25.45 -34.14 -12.19
N ALA A 311 -25.53 -32.87 -12.59
CA ALA A 311 -25.73 -32.50 -13.99
C ALA A 311 -24.41 -32.67 -14.77
N PRO A 312 -24.46 -32.93 -16.09
CA PRO A 312 -23.29 -32.83 -16.95
C PRO A 312 -22.79 -31.38 -16.96
N VAL A 313 -21.52 -31.18 -16.59
CA VAL A 313 -20.89 -29.86 -16.51
C VAL A 313 -19.60 -29.86 -17.31
N ALA A 314 -19.45 -28.90 -18.23
CA ALA A 314 -18.24 -28.77 -19.03
C ALA A 314 -17.08 -28.21 -18.21
N ASN A 315 -17.30 -27.11 -17.49
CA ASN A 315 -16.33 -26.48 -16.61
C ASN A 315 -16.88 -26.36 -15.17
N PRO A 316 -16.49 -27.24 -14.24
CA PRO A 316 -17.00 -27.22 -12.86
C PRO A 316 -16.57 -25.99 -12.04
N PHE A 317 -15.60 -25.21 -12.53
CA PHE A 317 -15.13 -23.98 -11.89
C PHE A 317 -15.97 -22.75 -12.28
N ALA A 318 -16.66 -22.78 -13.42
CA ALA A 318 -17.38 -21.62 -13.97
C ALA A 318 -18.88 -21.88 -14.15
N ASP A 319 -19.27 -23.10 -14.52
CA ASP A 319 -20.65 -23.44 -14.89
C ASP A 319 -21.51 -23.86 -13.68
N VAL A 320 -20.92 -23.90 -12.48
CA VAL A 320 -21.59 -24.29 -11.24
C VAL A 320 -21.52 -23.14 -10.24
N ALA A 321 -22.69 -22.71 -9.78
CA ALA A 321 -22.80 -21.76 -8.68
C ALA A 321 -22.97 -22.53 -7.37
N VAL A 322 -22.03 -22.35 -6.45
CA VAL A 322 -22.13 -22.82 -5.07
C VAL A 322 -21.93 -21.65 -4.13
N SER A 323 -22.81 -21.49 -3.16
CA SER A 323 -22.63 -20.52 -2.07
C SER A 323 -23.25 -21.05 -0.79
N ALA A 324 -22.84 -20.53 0.35
CA ALA A 324 -23.50 -20.82 1.61
C ALA A 324 -23.72 -19.55 2.43
N THR A 325 -24.84 -19.52 3.16
CA THR A 325 -25.11 -18.51 4.19
C THR A 325 -24.97 -19.18 5.55
N PHE A 326 -24.00 -18.73 6.34
CA PHE A 326 -23.81 -19.12 7.73
C PHE A 326 -24.51 -18.13 8.65
N VAL A 327 -25.16 -18.61 9.70
CA VAL A 327 -25.77 -17.81 10.76
C VAL A 327 -24.99 -18.01 12.04
N ALA A 328 -24.47 -16.90 12.56
CA ALA A 328 -23.76 -16.84 13.82
C ALA A 328 -24.72 -16.87 15.03
N PRO A 329 -24.24 -17.18 16.24
CA PRO A 329 -25.02 -17.10 17.48
C PRO A 329 -25.65 -15.72 17.77
N ASP A 330 -25.07 -14.65 17.21
CA ASP A 330 -25.58 -13.28 17.30
C ASP A 330 -26.52 -12.90 16.13
N ASP A 331 -27.06 -13.89 15.42
CA ASP A 331 -27.98 -13.77 14.29
C ASP A 331 -27.42 -13.06 13.05
N ARG A 332 -26.11 -12.80 13.01
CA ARG A 332 -25.44 -12.25 11.83
C ARG A 332 -25.30 -13.31 10.73
N ASN A 333 -25.67 -12.92 9.51
CA ASN A 333 -25.48 -13.72 8.31
C ASN A 333 -24.09 -13.48 7.71
N ILE A 334 -23.38 -14.56 7.37
CA ILE A 334 -22.12 -14.54 6.64
C ILE A 334 -22.31 -15.36 5.36
N ARG A 335 -22.37 -14.68 4.22
CA ARG A 335 -22.44 -15.33 2.92
C ARG A 335 -21.04 -15.58 2.38
N VAL A 336 -20.77 -16.81 1.96
CA VAL A 336 -19.49 -17.22 1.40
C VAL A 336 -19.71 -17.90 0.04
N ALA A 337 -18.74 -17.72 -0.86
CA ALA A 337 -18.70 -18.46 -2.11
C ALA A 337 -18.18 -19.89 -1.89
N GLY A 338 -18.69 -20.84 -2.67
CA GLY A 338 -18.13 -22.18 -2.75
C GLY A 338 -17.11 -22.30 -3.87
N PHE A 339 -16.30 -23.35 -3.82
CA PHE A 339 -15.29 -23.66 -4.84
C PHE A 339 -15.28 -25.15 -5.18
N TYR A 340 -14.93 -25.47 -6.43
CA TYR A 340 -14.74 -26.85 -6.85
C TYR A 340 -13.43 -27.41 -6.28
N ALA A 341 -13.49 -28.61 -5.71
CA ALA A 341 -12.38 -29.26 -5.03
C ALA A 341 -11.97 -30.60 -5.68
N GLY A 342 -12.43 -30.87 -6.91
CA GLY A 342 -12.14 -32.11 -7.61
C GLY A 342 -13.17 -33.21 -7.38
N GLU A 343 -13.15 -34.22 -8.25
CA GLU A 343 -13.96 -35.44 -8.12
C GLU A 343 -15.46 -35.18 -7.85
N GLY A 344 -16.05 -34.19 -8.54
CA GLY A 344 -17.46 -33.83 -8.35
C GLY A 344 -17.79 -33.25 -6.98
N THR A 345 -16.80 -32.74 -6.26
CA THR A 345 -16.94 -32.17 -4.91
C THR A 345 -16.80 -30.66 -4.94
N TRP A 346 -17.70 -29.96 -4.27
CA TRP A 346 -17.59 -28.54 -3.97
C TRP A 346 -17.44 -28.34 -2.47
N LYS A 347 -16.77 -27.26 -2.09
CA LYS A 347 -16.55 -26.90 -0.69
C LYS A 347 -16.97 -25.47 -0.43
N VAL A 348 -17.45 -25.21 0.78
CA VAL A 348 -17.62 -23.86 1.34
C VAL A 348 -16.86 -23.80 2.66
N ARG A 349 -16.31 -22.63 2.98
CA ARG A 349 -15.55 -22.41 4.22
C ARG A 349 -16.05 -21.17 4.94
N ALA A 350 -16.15 -21.25 6.27
CA ALA A 350 -16.42 -20.10 7.12
C ALA A 350 -15.50 -20.09 8.35
N ALA A 351 -15.09 -18.90 8.80
CA ALA A 351 -14.40 -18.72 10.07
C ALA A 351 -15.44 -18.47 11.17
N LEU A 352 -15.45 -19.29 12.22
CA LEU A 352 -16.41 -19.11 13.30
C LEU A 352 -15.86 -18.10 14.31
N ASP A 353 -16.36 -16.85 14.29
CA ASP A 353 -15.84 -15.74 15.09
C ASP A 353 -16.63 -15.46 16.38
N ARG A 354 -17.49 -16.41 16.77
CA ARG A 354 -18.37 -16.36 17.95
C ARG A 354 -18.58 -17.75 18.52
N VAL A 355 -18.37 -17.92 19.84
CA VAL A 355 -18.71 -19.15 20.56
C VAL A 355 -20.23 -19.36 20.55
N GLY A 356 -20.67 -20.59 20.31
CA GLY A 356 -22.09 -20.96 20.27
C GLY A 356 -22.45 -21.79 19.05
N LEU A 357 -23.75 -21.94 18.80
CA LEU A 357 -24.26 -22.74 17.67
C LEU A 357 -24.28 -21.91 16.39
N TRP A 358 -23.69 -22.47 15.35
CA TRP A 358 -23.70 -21.94 13.99
C TRP A 358 -24.50 -22.85 13.08
N TYR A 359 -25.23 -22.24 12.14
CA TYR A 359 -26.02 -22.97 11.15
C TYR A 359 -25.65 -22.52 9.75
N TYR A 360 -25.87 -23.37 8.75
CA TYR A 360 -25.70 -22.98 7.35
C TYR A 360 -26.85 -23.45 6.48
N ARG A 361 -27.07 -22.69 5.41
CA ARG A 361 -27.78 -23.09 4.19
C ARG A 361 -26.78 -23.03 3.05
N LEU A 362 -26.58 -24.13 2.34
CA LEU A 362 -25.76 -24.24 1.15
C LEU A 362 -26.67 -24.37 -0.07
N ASP A 363 -26.45 -23.53 -1.07
CA ASP A 363 -27.17 -23.53 -2.33
C ASP A 363 -26.22 -23.96 -3.45
N TYR A 364 -26.62 -24.99 -4.20
CA TYR A 364 -25.94 -25.51 -5.38
C TYR A 364 -26.83 -25.33 -6.61
N LYS A 365 -26.25 -24.88 -7.73
CA LYS A 365 -26.92 -24.80 -9.02
C LYS A 365 -25.97 -25.12 -10.18
N ALA A 366 -26.38 -26.02 -11.06
CA ALA A 366 -25.70 -26.35 -12.32
C ALA A 366 -26.75 -26.62 -13.41
N GLY A 367 -26.90 -25.69 -14.36
CA GLY A 367 -28.00 -25.74 -15.33
C GLY A 367 -29.37 -25.76 -14.64
N ASP A 368 -30.17 -26.79 -14.94
CA ASP A 368 -31.49 -27.03 -14.32
C ASP A 368 -31.41 -27.79 -12.99
N ALA A 369 -30.26 -28.37 -12.65
CA ALA A 369 -30.08 -29.02 -11.36
C ALA A 369 -29.85 -27.95 -10.28
N ALA A 370 -30.67 -28.00 -9.23
CA ALA A 370 -30.51 -27.19 -8.03
C ALA A 370 -30.70 -28.07 -6.80
N GLN A 371 -29.87 -27.84 -5.77
CA GLN A 371 -29.97 -28.54 -4.49
C GLN A 371 -29.66 -27.58 -3.36
N VAL A 372 -30.39 -27.72 -2.26
CA VAL A 372 -30.13 -27.00 -1.01
C VAL A 372 -29.73 -28.01 0.06
N SER A 373 -28.73 -27.67 0.87
CA SER A 373 -28.29 -28.47 2.01
C SER A 373 -28.22 -27.60 3.26
N HIS A 374 -28.54 -28.19 4.41
CA HIS A 374 -28.53 -27.52 5.71
C HIS A 374 -27.62 -28.28 6.67
N GLY A 375 -27.11 -27.57 7.68
CA GLY A 375 -26.34 -28.17 8.75
C GLY A 375 -25.85 -27.12 9.74
N GLY A 376 -24.88 -27.49 10.57
CA GLY A 376 -24.30 -26.58 11.54
C GLY A 376 -23.09 -27.15 12.25
N ALA A 377 -22.52 -26.34 13.13
CA ALA A 377 -21.42 -26.69 14.01
C ALA A 377 -21.54 -25.93 15.34
N LYS A 378 -20.88 -26.45 16.38
CA LYS A 378 -20.74 -25.76 17.66
C LYS A 378 -19.36 -25.12 17.72
N CYS A 379 -19.31 -23.79 17.76
CA CYS A 379 -18.09 -23.05 18.00
C CYS A 379 -17.73 -23.09 19.50
N VAL A 380 -16.53 -23.56 19.84
CA VAL A 380 -16.02 -23.65 21.21
C VAL A 380 -14.88 -22.66 21.45
N GLY A 381 -14.57 -22.34 22.71
CA GLY A 381 -13.46 -21.43 23.03
C GLY A 381 -12.12 -21.94 22.50
N SER A 382 -11.21 -21.03 22.14
CA SER A 382 -9.86 -21.35 21.65
C SER A 382 -8.82 -20.37 22.21
N GLN A 383 -7.54 -20.66 21.98
CA GLN A 383 -6.42 -19.75 22.26
C GLN A 383 -6.02 -18.92 21.02
N ASP A 384 -6.77 -19.04 19.93
CA ASP A 384 -6.50 -18.29 18.71
C ASP A 384 -6.93 -16.83 18.89
N HIS A 385 -6.11 -15.90 18.41
CA HIS A 385 -6.37 -14.46 18.49
C HIS A 385 -7.28 -13.96 17.34
N GLY A 386 -7.45 -14.78 16.30
CA GLY A 386 -8.30 -14.49 15.14
C GLY A 386 -7.60 -13.67 14.06
N PHE A 387 -8.39 -12.87 13.33
CA PHE A 387 -7.89 -12.13 12.17
C PHE A 387 -6.96 -11.00 12.57
N VAL A 388 -5.91 -10.76 11.78
CA VAL A 388 -5.10 -9.54 11.88
C VAL A 388 -5.88 -8.33 11.38
N ARG A 389 -5.86 -7.24 12.14
CA ARG A 389 -6.59 -6.00 11.93
C ARG A 389 -5.69 -4.80 12.17
N ILE A 390 -6.10 -3.65 11.65
CA ILE A 390 -5.60 -2.36 12.13
C ILE A 390 -6.05 -2.21 13.59
N ALA A 391 -5.13 -1.83 14.46
CA ALA A 391 -5.43 -1.64 15.85
C ALA A 391 -6.41 -0.47 16.06
N LYS A 392 -7.33 -0.64 17.00
CA LYS A 392 -8.42 0.32 17.23
C LYS A 392 -7.95 1.64 17.84
N ASP A 393 -6.86 1.61 18.60
CA ASP A 393 -6.30 2.75 19.33
C ASP A 393 -5.30 3.57 18.51
N ASP A 394 -4.58 2.93 17.59
CA ASP A 394 -3.63 3.61 16.71
C ASP A 394 -3.49 2.88 15.37
N ARG A 395 -3.85 3.58 14.29
CA ARG A 395 -3.91 3.03 12.93
C ARG A 395 -2.56 2.63 12.35
N ARG A 396 -1.45 3.03 12.97
CA ARG A 396 -0.10 2.68 12.52
C ARG A 396 0.31 1.26 12.90
N PHE A 397 -0.48 0.57 13.69
CA PHE A 397 -0.11 -0.72 14.26
C PHE A 397 -1.17 -1.78 14.01
N LEU A 398 -0.74 -3.03 14.12
CA LEU A 398 -1.60 -4.20 13.95
C LEU A 398 -1.99 -4.80 15.30
N ALA A 399 -3.17 -5.39 15.33
CA ALA A 399 -3.67 -6.20 16.42
C ALA A 399 -4.50 -7.34 15.85
N PHE A 400 -4.68 -8.40 16.61
CA PHE A 400 -5.63 -9.44 16.28
C PHE A 400 -7.07 -9.04 16.64
N SER A 401 -8.04 -9.88 16.29
CA SER A 401 -9.46 -9.60 16.46
C SER A 401 -9.87 -9.49 17.92
N ASP A 402 -9.15 -10.18 18.82
CA ASP A 402 -9.30 -10.08 20.27
C ASP A 402 -8.65 -8.82 20.89
N GLY A 403 -7.92 -8.03 20.10
CA GLY A 403 -7.19 -6.83 20.52
C GLY A 403 -5.72 -7.06 20.90
N THR A 404 -5.24 -8.31 20.86
CA THR A 404 -3.84 -8.64 21.13
C THR A 404 -2.92 -7.99 20.10
N ARG A 405 -1.87 -7.27 20.54
CA ARG A 405 -0.92 -6.61 19.64
C ARG A 405 -0.18 -7.61 18.77
N PHE A 406 -0.07 -7.30 17.47
CA PHE A 406 0.69 -8.10 16.52
C PHE A 406 1.88 -7.30 16.01
N TYR A 407 3.09 -7.72 16.40
CA TYR A 407 4.36 -7.23 15.85
C TYR A 407 4.87 -8.21 14.79
N PRO A 408 4.80 -7.88 13.50
CA PRO A 408 5.28 -8.76 12.45
C PRO A 408 6.81 -8.86 12.43
N ILE A 409 7.33 -10.07 12.57
CA ILE A 409 8.72 -10.43 12.27
C ILE A 409 8.66 -11.34 11.06
N GLY A 410 8.91 -10.74 9.90
CA GLY A 410 8.58 -11.37 8.64
C GLY A 410 9.69 -12.22 8.04
N THR A 411 9.28 -13.02 7.09
CA THR A 411 10.15 -13.64 6.12
C THR A 411 9.59 -13.48 4.71
N GLY A 412 10.44 -13.07 3.77
CA GLY A 412 10.08 -13.00 2.36
C GLY A 412 10.28 -14.37 1.71
N THR A 413 9.30 -14.84 0.94
CA THR A 413 9.41 -16.12 0.23
C THR A 413 8.99 -16.02 -1.23
N GLU A 414 9.65 -16.81 -2.06
CA GLU A 414 9.26 -17.12 -3.44
C GLU A 414 7.97 -17.96 -3.47
N ALA A 415 7.45 -18.23 -4.66
CA ALA A 415 6.16 -18.88 -4.85
C ALA A 415 6.06 -20.27 -4.20
N PRO A 416 4.82 -20.76 -3.97
CA PRO A 416 4.57 -22.08 -3.40
C PRO A 416 5.29 -23.23 -4.08
N GLY A 417 5.72 -23.08 -5.34
CA GLY A 417 6.40 -24.12 -6.11
C GLY A 417 7.76 -23.75 -6.69
N ALA A 418 8.34 -22.57 -6.39
CA ALA A 418 9.54 -22.05 -7.08
C ALA A 418 10.52 -23.17 -7.49
N PRO A 419 10.80 -23.33 -8.79
CA PRO A 419 11.53 -24.49 -9.29
C PRO A 419 13.02 -24.34 -8.96
N ALA A 420 13.70 -25.46 -8.76
CA ALA A 420 15.14 -25.50 -8.86
C ALA A 420 15.58 -25.20 -10.31
N PRO A 421 16.86 -24.84 -10.56
CA PRO A 421 17.37 -24.54 -11.90
C PRO A 421 17.14 -25.64 -12.95
N ASP A 422 16.90 -26.89 -12.52
CA ASP A 422 16.58 -28.05 -13.36
C ASP A 422 15.08 -28.21 -13.70
N GLY A 423 14.22 -27.31 -13.19
CA GLY A 423 12.78 -27.32 -13.41
C GLY A 423 11.97 -28.18 -12.43
N VAL A 424 12.62 -28.83 -11.46
CA VAL A 424 11.94 -29.63 -10.42
C VAL A 424 11.45 -28.70 -9.30
N PRO A 425 10.24 -28.90 -8.74
CA PRO A 425 9.76 -28.09 -7.61
C PRO A 425 10.72 -28.15 -6.42
N ALA A 426 11.37 -27.04 -6.08
CA ALA A 426 12.22 -26.96 -4.89
C ALA A 426 11.35 -26.80 -3.63
N ASN A 427 10.30 -26.00 -3.74
CA ASN A 427 9.38 -25.68 -2.64
C ASN A 427 8.26 -26.74 -2.51
N THR A 428 8.64 -28.00 -2.25
CA THR A 428 7.68 -29.06 -1.94
C THR A 428 6.92 -28.77 -0.63
N LEU A 429 5.75 -29.41 -0.41
CA LEU A 429 5.02 -29.27 0.85
C LEU A 429 5.87 -29.65 2.08
N LYS A 430 6.76 -30.64 1.94
CA LYS A 430 7.70 -31.04 3.00
C LYS A 430 8.68 -29.91 3.34
N VAL A 431 9.23 -29.26 2.31
CA VAL A 431 10.17 -28.14 2.48
C VAL A 431 9.46 -26.96 3.13
N TRP A 432 8.24 -26.62 2.69
CA TRP A 432 7.42 -25.59 3.32
C TRP A 432 7.18 -25.83 4.81
N LYS A 433 6.74 -27.04 5.19
CA LYS A 433 6.51 -27.38 6.60
C LYS A 433 7.77 -27.20 7.45
N SER A 434 8.89 -27.79 6.99
CA SER A 434 10.17 -27.66 7.70
C SER A 434 10.65 -26.21 7.80
N TYR A 435 10.40 -25.40 6.76
CA TYR A 435 10.74 -23.98 6.77
C TYR A 435 9.91 -23.19 7.78
N LEU A 436 8.58 -23.37 7.78
CA LEU A 436 7.69 -22.68 8.71
C LEU A 436 7.98 -23.06 10.17
N GLU A 437 8.28 -24.33 10.44
CA GLU A 437 8.74 -24.79 11.75
C GLU A 437 10.04 -24.09 12.18
N ALA A 438 10.99 -23.94 11.26
CA ALA A 438 12.23 -23.20 11.52
C ALA A 438 11.97 -21.71 11.76
N CYS A 439 11.08 -21.09 10.98
CA CYS A 439 10.67 -19.69 11.16
C CYS A 439 10.04 -19.45 12.53
N ALA A 440 9.05 -20.26 12.90
CA ALA A 440 8.35 -20.16 14.19
C ALA A 440 9.32 -20.38 15.36
N LYS A 441 10.21 -21.38 15.28
CA LYS A 441 11.28 -21.58 16.27
C LYS A 441 12.24 -20.39 16.33
N GLY A 442 12.47 -19.72 15.20
CA GLY A 442 13.25 -18.50 15.07
C GLY A 442 12.49 -17.22 15.46
N GLY A 443 11.28 -17.31 16.04
CA GLY A 443 10.50 -16.15 16.46
C GLY A 443 9.88 -15.33 15.33
N MET A 444 10.00 -15.76 14.08
CA MET A 444 9.25 -15.18 12.96
C MET A 444 7.79 -15.63 13.04
N ASN A 445 6.87 -14.74 12.71
CA ASN A 445 5.42 -14.95 12.84
C ASN A 445 4.64 -14.48 11.60
N LYS A 446 5.33 -13.99 10.57
CA LYS A 446 4.73 -13.56 9.31
C LYS A 446 5.51 -14.12 8.11
N CYS A 447 4.79 -14.60 7.11
CA CYS A 447 5.35 -15.09 5.84
C CYS A 447 4.64 -14.41 4.67
N ARG A 448 5.39 -13.96 3.67
CA ARG A 448 4.85 -13.40 2.42
C ARG A 448 5.02 -14.40 1.29
N ILE A 449 3.93 -14.80 0.61
CA ILE A 449 3.93 -15.80 -0.46
C ILE A 449 3.48 -15.16 -1.79
N LEU A 450 4.31 -15.24 -2.83
CA LEU A 450 3.92 -14.85 -4.18
C LEU A 450 3.10 -15.96 -4.85
N LEU A 451 1.81 -15.73 -5.10
CA LEU A 451 0.95 -16.77 -5.66
C LEU A 451 1.20 -17.01 -7.15
N ASN A 452 1.66 -15.98 -7.88
CA ASN A 452 1.90 -16.04 -9.31
C ASN A 452 3.34 -15.64 -9.65
N GLU A 453 4.25 -16.61 -9.60
CA GLU A 453 5.61 -16.52 -10.14
C GLU A 453 5.75 -17.35 -11.44
N VAL A 454 4.68 -17.47 -12.23
CA VAL A 454 4.72 -18.22 -13.49
C VAL A 454 5.48 -17.54 -14.68
N PRO A 455 6.27 -16.46 -14.53
CA PRO A 455 7.31 -16.17 -15.52
C PRO A 455 8.63 -16.91 -15.27
N TRP A 456 8.75 -17.67 -14.17
CA TRP A 456 9.97 -18.39 -13.82
C TRP A 456 9.92 -19.89 -14.15
N VAL A 457 8.74 -20.39 -14.53
CA VAL A 457 8.50 -21.82 -14.78
C VAL A 457 8.11 -22.04 -16.24
N PRO A 458 8.90 -22.80 -17.03
CA PRO A 458 8.49 -23.19 -18.37
C PRO A 458 7.22 -24.07 -18.35
N ALA A 459 6.36 -23.95 -19.35
CA ALA A 459 5.16 -24.80 -19.47
C ALA A 459 5.48 -26.31 -19.44
N ALA A 460 6.66 -26.72 -19.92
CA ALA A 460 7.11 -28.11 -19.81
C ALA A 460 7.20 -28.58 -18.34
N ALA A 461 7.73 -27.76 -17.44
CA ALA A 461 7.81 -28.08 -16.02
C ALA A 461 6.40 -28.15 -15.39
N VAL A 462 5.50 -27.22 -15.72
CA VAL A 462 4.09 -27.26 -15.25
C VAL A 462 3.36 -28.53 -15.69
N ARG A 463 3.67 -29.07 -16.87
CA ARG A 463 3.08 -30.32 -17.37
C ARG A 463 3.44 -31.53 -16.50
N HIS A 464 4.67 -31.57 -15.98
CA HIS A 464 5.14 -32.64 -15.09
C HIS A 464 4.81 -32.36 -13.61
N HIS A 465 4.68 -31.08 -13.25
CA HIS A 465 4.48 -30.58 -11.90
C HIS A 465 3.35 -29.55 -11.86
N PRO A 466 2.07 -29.98 -11.88
CA PRO A 466 0.91 -29.07 -11.91
C PRO A 466 0.82 -28.16 -10.68
N GLU A 467 1.50 -28.49 -9.59
CA GLU A 467 1.60 -27.67 -8.37
C GLU A 467 2.47 -26.42 -8.51
N LEU A 468 3.05 -26.18 -9.69
CA LEU A 468 3.85 -24.98 -10.00
C LEU A 468 3.02 -23.79 -10.49
N SER A 469 1.77 -24.00 -10.88
CA SER A 469 0.92 -22.96 -11.48
C SER A 469 -0.51 -23.01 -10.92
N PRO A 470 -1.16 -21.85 -10.65
CA PRO A 470 -2.57 -21.80 -10.30
C PRO A 470 -3.50 -22.36 -11.38
N TRP A 471 -3.06 -22.35 -12.64
CA TRP A 471 -3.83 -22.80 -13.81
C TRP A 471 -3.19 -24.03 -14.46
N PRO A 472 -4.01 -24.99 -14.95
CA PRO A 472 -3.54 -26.13 -15.70
C PRO A 472 -3.17 -25.74 -17.14
N LEU A 473 -2.44 -26.62 -17.82
CA LEU A 473 -2.22 -26.53 -19.27
C LEU A 473 -3.31 -27.28 -20.04
N ARG A 474 -3.66 -26.78 -21.22
CA ARG A 474 -4.48 -27.48 -22.20
C ARG A 474 -3.68 -28.64 -22.82
N GLU A 475 -4.40 -29.63 -23.35
CA GLU A 475 -3.80 -30.82 -23.99
C GLU A 475 -2.78 -30.44 -25.08
N GLY A 476 -3.15 -29.51 -25.97
CA GLY A 476 -2.29 -28.95 -27.04
C GLY A 476 -1.29 -27.87 -26.63
N GLY A 477 -1.19 -27.53 -25.34
CA GLY A 477 -0.33 -26.45 -24.84
C GLY A 477 -1.07 -25.13 -24.56
N GLY A 478 -0.38 -24.23 -23.84
CA GLY A 478 -0.97 -23.01 -23.28
C GLY A 478 -1.80 -23.26 -22.01
N TYR A 479 -1.95 -22.25 -21.17
CA TYR A 479 -2.70 -22.27 -19.93
C TYR A 479 -4.20 -22.13 -20.19
N ASP A 480 -5.00 -22.84 -19.39
CA ASP A 480 -6.45 -22.66 -19.34
C ASP A 480 -6.83 -21.77 -18.14
N LEU A 481 -6.98 -20.47 -18.37
CA LEU A 481 -7.32 -19.52 -17.32
C LEU A 481 -8.77 -19.68 -16.79
N SER A 482 -9.59 -20.52 -17.43
CA SER A 482 -10.95 -20.82 -16.97
C SER A 482 -11.02 -21.97 -15.96
N ARG A 483 -9.90 -22.65 -15.70
CA ARG A 483 -9.79 -23.79 -14.78
C ARG A 483 -8.65 -23.60 -13.80
N PHE A 484 -8.68 -24.32 -12.68
CA PHE A 484 -7.65 -24.23 -11.65
C PHE A 484 -6.93 -25.56 -11.41
N SER A 485 -5.63 -25.48 -11.15
CA SER A 485 -4.78 -26.63 -10.83
C SER A 485 -4.99 -27.05 -9.37
N LEU A 486 -5.80 -28.07 -9.13
CA LEU A 486 -6.06 -28.57 -7.76
C LEU A 486 -4.76 -28.87 -6.98
N PRO A 487 -3.70 -29.48 -7.54
CA PRO A 487 -2.43 -29.69 -6.84
C PRO A 487 -1.77 -28.41 -6.30
N PHE A 488 -1.84 -27.30 -7.03
CA PHE A 488 -1.33 -26.01 -6.57
C PHE A 488 -2.12 -25.50 -5.36
N TRP A 489 -3.45 -25.49 -5.49
CA TRP A 489 -4.34 -24.92 -4.49
C TRP A 489 -4.44 -25.78 -3.22
N ASP A 490 -4.39 -27.11 -3.35
CA ASP A 490 -4.37 -28.02 -2.20
C ASP A 490 -3.03 -27.91 -1.44
N LYS A 491 -1.91 -27.70 -2.16
CA LYS A 491 -0.63 -27.38 -1.53
C LYS A 491 -0.70 -26.07 -0.76
N LEU A 492 -1.26 -25.00 -1.35
CA LEU A 492 -1.42 -23.71 -0.68
C LEU A 492 -2.27 -23.82 0.59
N ASP A 493 -3.42 -24.50 0.52
CA ASP A 493 -4.27 -24.77 1.69
C ASP A 493 -3.49 -25.49 2.80
N ALA A 494 -2.70 -26.51 2.43
CA ALA A 494 -1.90 -27.28 3.38
C ALA A 494 -0.76 -26.46 4.03
N VAL A 495 -0.17 -25.51 3.30
CA VAL A 495 0.84 -24.57 3.82
C VAL A 495 0.18 -23.62 4.82
N ILE A 496 -0.94 -23.00 4.47
CA ILE A 496 -1.68 -22.06 5.33
C ILE A 496 -2.13 -22.76 6.61
N ALA A 497 -2.74 -23.94 6.49
CA ALA A 497 -3.24 -24.72 7.63
C ALA A 497 -2.11 -25.22 8.54
N HIS A 498 -0.92 -25.51 8.00
CA HIS A 498 0.23 -25.85 8.82
C HIS A 498 0.81 -24.64 9.54
N GLY A 499 0.94 -23.50 8.85
CA GLY A 499 1.40 -22.26 9.48
C GLY A 499 0.45 -21.74 10.56
N ALA A 500 -0.86 -21.92 10.41
CA ALA A 500 -1.84 -21.57 11.45
C ALA A 500 -1.53 -22.27 12.79
N LYS A 501 -1.15 -23.55 12.76
CA LYS A 501 -0.74 -24.32 13.96
C LYS A 501 0.53 -23.79 14.63
N LEU A 502 1.31 -22.99 13.90
CA LEU A 502 2.57 -22.41 14.35
C LEU A 502 2.43 -20.91 14.70
N GLY A 503 1.21 -20.33 14.60
CA GLY A 503 0.99 -18.90 14.79
C GLY A 503 1.54 -18.03 13.66
N MET A 504 1.74 -18.59 12.46
CA MET A 504 2.21 -17.86 11.28
C MET A 504 1.06 -17.17 10.56
N VAL A 505 1.20 -15.86 10.35
CA VAL A 505 0.35 -15.05 9.48
C VAL A 505 0.92 -15.04 8.06
N PHE A 506 0.07 -15.27 7.06
CA PHE A 506 0.42 -15.23 5.66
C PHE A 506 -0.11 -13.96 5.01
N GLU A 507 0.77 -13.29 4.28
CA GLU A 507 0.38 -12.29 3.30
C GLU A 507 0.51 -12.93 1.92
N LEU A 508 -0.61 -13.04 1.22
CA LEU A 508 -0.68 -13.68 -0.09
C LEU A 508 -0.61 -12.59 -1.16
N THR A 509 0.50 -12.55 -1.89
CA THR A 509 0.68 -11.64 -3.00
C THR A 509 -0.04 -12.16 -4.23
N VAL A 510 -1.13 -11.49 -4.59
CA VAL A 510 -2.07 -11.95 -5.61
C VAL A 510 -1.50 -11.79 -7.01
N PHE A 511 -0.89 -10.64 -7.30
CA PHE A 511 -0.29 -10.31 -8.61
C PHE A 511 1.17 -9.83 -8.46
N ASP A 512 1.94 -9.81 -9.54
CA ASP A 512 3.35 -9.41 -9.50
C ASP A 512 3.78 -8.64 -10.76
N GLU A 513 4.29 -7.42 -10.60
CA GLU A 513 4.85 -6.60 -11.69
C GLU A 513 6.14 -7.23 -12.24
N THR A 514 6.94 -7.91 -11.41
CA THR A 514 8.23 -8.45 -11.87
C THR A 514 8.06 -9.57 -12.88
N GLY A 515 6.88 -10.18 -12.91
CA GLY A 515 6.50 -11.17 -13.90
C GLY A 515 6.02 -10.63 -15.24
N LEU A 516 5.77 -9.33 -15.33
CA LEU A 516 5.38 -8.67 -16.58
C LEU A 516 6.61 -8.07 -17.30
N ALA A 517 7.70 -7.79 -16.59
CA ALA A 517 8.92 -7.08 -17.00
C ALA A 517 9.79 -7.65 -18.16
N GLU A 518 10.39 -6.76 -18.98
CA GLU A 518 11.54 -7.06 -19.86
C GLU A 518 12.89 -6.95 -19.11
N GLY A 519 13.92 -7.72 -19.52
CA GLY A 519 15.28 -7.56 -18.99
C GLY A 519 15.61 -8.39 -17.74
N ASN A 520 14.74 -9.32 -17.37
CA ASN A 520 14.93 -10.23 -16.24
C ASN A 520 14.70 -11.69 -16.69
N GLY A 521 15.06 -11.99 -17.94
CA GLY A 521 14.48 -13.07 -18.77
C GLY A 521 13.21 -12.57 -19.47
N ASP A 522 12.84 -13.14 -20.62
CA ASP A 522 11.59 -12.83 -21.34
C ASP A 522 10.38 -13.43 -20.59
N ARG A 523 10.10 -12.87 -19.42
CA ARG A 523 9.16 -13.36 -18.41
C ARG A 523 7.72 -13.30 -18.91
N TRP A 524 7.36 -12.19 -19.54
CA TRP A 524 6.06 -12.02 -20.15
C TRP A 524 5.77 -13.11 -21.20
N ARG A 525 6.78 -13.58 -21.93
CA ARG A 525 6.63 -14.69 -22.89
C ARG A 525 6.27 -16.02 -22.24
N LEU A 526 6.50 -16.23 -20.95
CA LEU A 526 6.08 -17.44 -20.23
C LEU A 526 4.80 -17.23 -19.40
N HIS A 527 4.37 -15.97 -19.26
CA HIS A 527 3.27 -15.61 -18.38
C HIS A 527 1.92 -16.18 -18.86
N PRO A 528 1.07 -16.72 -17.96
CA PRO A 528 -0.22 -17.33 -18.33
C PRO A 528 -1.22 -16.38 -19.00
N PHE A 529 -1.15 -15.08 -18.70
CA PHE A 529 -2.02 -14.07 -19.32
C PHE A 529 -1.60 -13.67 -20.73
N ASN A 530 -0.40 -14.05 -21.18
CA ASN A 530 0.03 -13.79 -22.54
C ASN A 530 -0.77 -14.65 -23.52
N ALA A 531 -1.28 -14.04 -24.59
CA ALA A 531 -2.04 -14.70 -25.64
C ALA A 531 -1.28 -15.85 -26.31
N THR A 532 0.05 -15.76 -26.43
CA THR A 532 0.88 -16.86 -26.96
C THR A 532 0.89 -18.09 -26.05
N ASN A 533 0.58 -17.90 -24.77
CA ASN A 533 0.43 -18.97 -23.79
C ASN A 533 -1.03 -19.27 -23.47
N GLY A 534 -1.99 -18.79 -24.27
CA GLY A 534 -3.40 -19.13 -24.11
C GLY A 534 -4.20 -18.21 -23.17
N GLY A 535 -3.61 -17.10 -22.70
CA GLY A 535 -4.29 -16.02 -22.02
C GLY A 535 -4.96 -15.01 -22.97
N PRO A 536 -5.61 -13.95 -22.45
CA PRO A 536 -6.36 -13.01 -23.29
C PRO A 536 -5.51 -11.87 -23.85
N ILE A 537 -4.27 -11.66 -23.37
CA ILE A 537 -3.55 -10.41 -23.60
C ILE A 537 -2.48 -10.58 -24.67
N ALA A 538 -2.67 -9.93 -25.81
CA ALA A 538 -1.61 -9.77 -26.81
C ALA A 538 -0.65 -8.65 -26.37
N GLY A 539 0.67 -8.81 -26.54
CA GLY A 539 1.60 -7.72 -26.30
C GLY A 539 3.05 -8.13 -26.01
N VAL A 540 3.86 -7.10 -25.73
CA VAL A 540 5.29 -7.19 -25.39
C VAL A 540 5.51 -7.04 -23.88
N ALA A 541 6.73 -7.28 -23.43
CA ALA A 541 7.12 -7.18 -22.03
C ALA A 541 6.83 -5.80 -21.41
N GLY A 542 6.54 -5.79 -20.11
CA GLY A 542 5.95 -4.71 -19.33
C GLY A 542 4.41 -4.62 -19.42
N CYS A 543 3.82 -5.24 -20.46
CA CYS A 543 2.41 -5.25 -20.86
C CYS A 543 1.43 -4.38 -20.02
N PRO A 544 1.30 -3.07 -20.32
CA PRO A 544 0.31 -2.19 -19.70
C PRO A 544 -1.14 -2.68 -19.82
N LEU A 545 -1.43 -3.48 -20.86
CA LEU A 545 -2.76 -4.06 -21.10
C LEU A 545 -3.19 -5.04 -20.00
N PHE A 546 -2.25 -5.60 -19.22
CA PHE A 546 -2.60 -6.37 -18.02
C PHE A 546 -3.40 -5.53 -17.01
N TYR A 547 -3.08 -4.24 -16.92
CA TYR A 547 -3.74 -3.29 -16.02
C TYR A 547 -5.00 -2.65 -16.63
N ASP A 548 -5.26 -2.88 -17.92
CA ASP A 548 -6.47 -2.41 -18.57
C ASP A 548 -7.64 -3.36 -18.30
N LEU A 549 -8.47 -2.97 -17.32
CA LEU A 549 -9.69 -3.69 -16.97
C LEU A 549 -10.88 -3.34 -17.88
N ALA A 550 -10.71 -2.48 -18.90
CA ALA A 550 -11.73 -2.28 -19.92
C ALA A 550 -11.87 -3.51 -20.83
N ASP A 551 -10.77 -4.25 -21.05
CA ASP A 551 -10.81 -5.55 -21.71
C ASP A 551 -11.58 -6.56 -20.85
N ALA A 552 -12.73 -6.99 -21.37
CA ALA A 552 -13.63 -7.88 -20.64
C ALA A 552 -13.04 -9.28 -20.40
N ALA A 553 -12.21 -9.78 -21.32
CA ALA A 553 -11.60 -11.11 -21.19
C ALA A 553 -10.46 -11.09 -20.16
N ASN A 554 -9.61 -10.04 -20.18
CA ASN A 554 -8.59 -9.82 -19.16
C ASN A 554 -9.24 -9.68 -17.77
N ARG A 555 -10.20 -8.77 -17.63
CA ARG A 555 -10.92 -8.54 -16.37
C ARG A 555 -11.57 -9.83 -15.85
N ALA A 556 -12.29 -10.56 -16.70
CA ALA A 556 -12.96 -11.80 -16.30
C ALA A 556 -11.97 -12.88 -15.84
N ALA A 557 -10.82 -13.03 -16.51
CA ALA A 557 -9.80 -14.00 -16.13
C ALA A 557 -9.16 -13.67 -14.76
N GLN A 558 -8.85 -12.39 -14.51
CA GLN A 558 -8.33 -11.97 -13.21
C GLN A 558 -9.39 -12.11 -12.10
N GLU A 559 -10.63 -11.68 -12.34
CA GLU A 559 -11.73 -11.81 -11.36
C GLU A 559 -12.03 -13.27 -11.01
N ALA A 560 -12.02 -14.18 -11.99
CA ALA A 560 -12.21 -15.61 -11.74
C ALA A 560 -11.11 -16.16 -10.80
N TYR A 561 -9.86 -15.77 -11.04
CA TYR A 561 -8.72 -16.16 -10.19
C TYR A 561 -8.87 -15.65 -8.75
N VAL A 562 -9.20 -14.37 -8.57
CA VAL A 562 -9.35 -13.79 -7.22
C VAL A 562 -10.58 -14.33 -6.50
N ARG A 563 -11.70 -14.60 -7.19
CA ARG A 563 -12.87 -15.26 -6.59
C ARG A 563 -12.52 -16.64 -6.06
N TYR A 564 -11.76 -17.42 -6.84
CA TYR A 564 -11.33 -18.75 -6.42
C TYR A 564 -10.35 -18.70 -5.25
N LEU A 565 -9.42 -17.74 -5.25
CA LEU A 565 -8.55 -17.45 -4.10
C LEU A 565 -9.36 -17.15 -2.83
N LEU A 566 -10.31 -16.22 -2.90
CA LEU A 566 -11.14 -15.81 -1.76
C LEU A 566 -11.99 -16.96 -1.24
N ALA A 567 -12.65 -17.72 -2.12
CA ALA A 567 -13.49 -18.85 -1.73
C ALA A 567 -12.70 -19.92 -0.95
N ARG A 568 -11.39 -20.07 -1.22
CA ARG A 568 -10.50 -20.98 -0.51
C ARG A 568 -9.91 -20.39 0.77
N THR A 569 -9.54 -19.11 0.75
CA THR A 569 -8.64 -18.54 1.79
C THR A 569 -9.28 -17.53 2.72
N ALA A 570 -10.41 -16.92 2.36
CA ALA A 570 -11.03 -15.89 3.20
C ALA A 570 -11.49 -16.43 4.57
N ALA A 571 -11.78 -17.72 4.71
CA ALA A 571 -12.08 -18.27 6.02
C ALA A 571 -10.85 -18.42 6.94
N CYS A 572 -9.63 -18.21 6.45
CA CYS A 572 -8.39 -18.41 7.21
C CYS A 572 -7.97 -17.12 7.95
N PRO A 573 -8.10 -17.04 9.29
CA PRO A 573 -7.79 -15.80 10.00
C PRO A 573 -6.31 -15.39 9.97
N ASN A 574 -5.44 -16.36 9.71
CA ASN A 574 -4.01 -16.15 9.57
C ASN A 574 -3.60 -15.79 8.13
N VAL A 575 -4.52 -15.28 7.30
CA VAL A 575 -4.24 -14.79 5.94
C VAL A 575 -4.61 -13.31 5.84
N TYR A 576 -3.91 -12.56 5.00
CA TYR A 576 -4.40 -11.33 4.41
C TYR A 576 -3.73 -11.13 3.03
N TYR A 577 -4.15 -10.12 2.25
CA TYR A 577 -3.82 -10.06 0.82
C TYR A 577 -2.89 -8.89 0.50
N GLU A 578 -1.84 -9.16 -0.28
CA GLU A 578 -1.10 -8.10 -0.96
C GLU A 578 -1.55 -8.05 -2.43
N LEU A 579 -2.02 -6.89 -2.89
CA LEU A 579 -2.55 -6.78 -4.24
C LEU A 579 -1.49 -7.08 -5.30
N ASN A 580 -0.33 -6.45 -5.19
CA ASN A 580 0.70 -6.57 -6.20
C ASN A 580 2.10 -6.31 -5.60
N ASN A 581 3.09 -7.08 -6.08
CA ASN A 581 4.50 -6.87 -5.78
C ASN A 581 5.16 -5.86 -6.73
N GLN A 582 5.86 -4.86 -6.17
CA GLN A 582 6.67 -3.88 -6.89
C GLN A 582 5.88 -3.06 -7.94
N MET A 583 4.69 -2.58 -7.57
CA MET A 583 3.90 -1.67 -8.39
C MET A 583 4.66 -0.39 -8.75
N ASN A 584 4.20 0.30 -9.80
CA ASN A 584 4.71 1.59 -10.25
C ASN A 584 6.14 1.56 -10.84
N ARG A 585 6.59 0.39 -11.30
CA ARG A 585 7.91 0.27 -11.94
C ARG A 585 7.84 0.39 -13.46
N ARG A 586 6.76 -0.08 -14.10
CA ARG A 586 6.63 -0.21 -15.57
C ARG A 586 5.20 -0.04 -16.08
N GLY A 587 4.52 -1.13 -16.44
CA GLY A 587 3.18 -1.10 -17.06
C GLY A 587 2.09 -0.66 -16.10
N SER A 588 2.35 -0.78 -14.79
CA SER A 588 1.52 -0.21 -13.72
C SER A 588 1.78 1.26 -13.45
N ALA A 589 2.77 1.92 -14.08
CA ALA A 589 3.02 3.33 -13.85
C ALA A 589 1.90 4.20 -14.44
N GLY A 590 1.39 5.16 -13.65
CA GLY A 590 0.37 6.11 -14.08
C GLY A 590 -1.08 5.69 -13.80
N ALA A 591 -2.02 6.35 -14.48
CA ALA A 591 -3.46 6.28 -14.14
C ALA A 591 -4.09 4.90 -14.30
N ALA A 592 -3.61 4.07 -15.22
CA ALA A 592 -4.13 2.71 -15.42
C ALA A 592 -3.84 1.82 -14.21
N GLY A 593 -2.60 1.85 -13.68
CA GLY A 593 -2.25 1.12 -12.46
C GLY A 593 -3.04 1.58 -11.25
N LEU A 594 -3.25 2.89 -11.09
CA LEU A 594 -4.09 3.42 -9.99
C LEU A 594 -5.54 2.92 -10.08
N LYS A 595 -6.17 3.01 -11.26
CA LYS A 595 -7.54 2.50 -11.49
C LYS A 595 -7.64 0.99 -11.24
N TRP A 596 -6.60 0.24 -11.61
CA TRP A 596 -6.52 -1.19 -11.36
C TRP A 596 -6.46 -1.49 -9.86
N VAL A 597 -5.66 -0.74 -9.09
CA VAL A 597 -5.59 -0.88 -7.63
C VAL A 597 -6.93 -0.51 -6.98
N GLU A 598 -7.56 0.59 -7.39
CA GLU A 598 -8.89 0.99 -6.90
C GLU A 598 -9.94 -0.10 -7.15
N HIS A 599 -9.91 -0.72 -8.34
CA HIS A 599 -10.79 -1.84 -8.66
C HIS A 599 -10.58 -3.00 -7.69
N TRP A 600 -9.34 -3.45 -7.48
CA TRP A 600 -9.08 -4.61 -6.62
C TRP A 600 -9.30 -4.35 -5.15
N ALA A 601 -8.95 -3.15 -4.66
CA ALA A 601 -9.29 -2.75 -3.30
C ALA A 601 -10.81 -2.82 -3.09
N ALA A 602 -11.60 -2.25 -4.02
CA ALA A 602 -13.07 -2.35 -3.97
C ALA A 602 -13.58 -3.78 -4.13
N PHE A 603 -12.98 -4.58 -5.02
CA PHE A 603 -13.38 -5.95 -5.30
C PHE A 603 -13.18 -6.84 -4.08
N LEU A 604 -12.03 -6.75 -3.40
CA LEU A 604 -11.76 -7.49 -2.17
C LEU A 604 -12.76 -7.08 -1.08
N ARG A 605 -12.98 -5.77 -0.86
CA ARG A 605 -13.98 -5.29 0.12
C ARG A 605 -15.39 -5.82 -0.14
N GLU A 606 -15.75 -6.01 -1.41
CA GLU A 606 -17.06 -6.52 -1.82
C GLU A 606 -17.18 -8.04 -1.65
N HIS A 607 -16.11 -8.79 -1.91
CA HIS A 607 -16.17 -10.25 -2.05
C HIS A 607 -15.55 -11.02 -0.89
N ASP A 608 -14.78 -10.37 -0.02
CA ASP A 608 -14.23 -10.95 1.18
C ASP A 608 -15.18 -10.75 2.36
N PRO A 609 -15.86 -11.82 2.83
CA PRO A 609 -16.85 -11.71 3.90
C PRO A 609 -16.26 -11.31 5.27
N TYR A 610 -14.94 -11.40 5.44
CA TYR A 610 -14.25 -11.12 6.70
C TYR A 610 -13.42 -9.84 6.67
N ASP A 611 -13.37 -9.12 5.55
CA ASP A 611 -12.70 -7.82 5.41
C ASP A 611 -11.22 -7.85 5.83
N HIS A 612 -10.43 -8.77 5.25
CA HIS A 612 -9.00 -8.89 5.53
C HIS A 612 -8.24 -7.61 5.19
N LEU A 613 -7.06 -7.49 5.80
CA LEU A 613 -6.12 -6.43 5.43
C LEU A 613 -5.71 -6.55 3.97
N VAL A 614 -5.62 -5.40 3.31
CA VAL A 614 -5.10 -5.29 1.95
C VAL A 614 -3.81 -4.49 2.00
N SER A 615 -2.70 -5.10 1.59
CA SER A 615 -1.41 -4.46 1.48
C SER A 615 -1.01 -4.26 0.03
N MET A 616 0.04 -3.48 -0.17
CA MET A 616 0.63 -3.26 -1.50
C MET A 616 2.11 -2.94 -1.37
N SER A 617 2.90 -3.50 -2.29
CA SER A 617 4.32 -3.17 -2.45
C SER A 617 4.51 -2.25 -3.65
N VAL A 618 5.23 -1.15 -3.45
CA VAL A 618 5.47 -0.13 -4.49
C VAL A 618 6.97 0.07 -4.69
N ALA A 619 7.42 0.05 -5.94
CA ALA A 619 8.83 0.13 -6.30
C ALA A 619 9.39 1.57 -6.25
N THR A 620 8.61 2.56 -6.66
CA THR A 620 8.98 3.99 -6.69
C THR A 620 7.77 4.87 -6.35
N ASN A 621 8.00 6.05 -5.74
CA ASN A 621 6.95 7.03 -5.40
C ASN A 621 5.72 6.46 -4.66
N PRO A 622 5.90 5.83 -3.49
CA PRO A 622 4.85 5.06 -2.80
C PRO A 622 3.65 5.88 -2.30
N GLU A 623 3.81 7.19 -2.08
CA GLU A 623 2.79 8.02 -1.41
C GLU A 623 1.44 8.05 -2.13
N ALA A 624 1.43 8.07 -3.46
CA ALA A 624 0.18 8.12 -4.23
C ALA A 624 -0.65 6.84 -4.05
N TYR A 625 0.03 5.70 -3.87
CA TYR A 625 -0.56 4.37 -3.77
C TYR A 625 -1.04 4.05 -2.35
N PHE A 626 -0.27 4.45 -1.33
CA PHE A 626 -0.64 4.23 0.07
C PHE A 626 -1.76 5.15 0.57
N ARG A 627 -2.09 6.19 -0.19
CA ARG A 627 -3.24 7.07 0.09
C ARG A 627 -4.54 6.59 -0.58
N LEU A 628 -4.50 5.49 -1.35
CA LEU A 628 -5.69 4.94 -1.97
C LEU A 628 -6.60 4.30 -0.91
N ASP A 629 -7.90 4.56 -1.06
CA ASP A 629 -8.92 3.94 -0.20
C ASP A 629 -8.86 2.42 -0.32
N GLY A 630 -8.91 1.75 0.82
CA GLY A 630 -8.89 0.29 0.89
C GLY A 630 -7.51 -0.33 0.97
N ILE A 631 -6.42 0.44 0.95
CA ILE A 631 -5.07 -0.05 1.29
C ILE A 631 -4.84 0.16 2.79
N ASP A 632 -4.50 -0.92 3.50
CA ASP A 632 -4.35 -0.93 4.96
C ASP A 632 -2.89 -0.97 5.40
N VAL A 633 -1.99 -1.61 4.64
CA VAL A 633 -0.57 -1.81 5.01
C VAL A 633 0.35 -1.38 3.88
N ALA A 634 1.35 -0.57 4.22
CA ALA A 634 2.36 -0.08 3.30
C ALA A 634 3.58 -1.00 3.27
N ASN A 635 3.77 -1.75 2.18
CA ASN A 635 4.97 -2.57 1.99
C ASN A 635 6.04 -1.81 1.20
N MET A 636 7.24 -1.79 1.77
CA MET A 636 8.39 -1.05 1.28
C MET A 636 9.52 -1.99 0.89
N ARG A 637 10.34 -1.51 -0.05
CA ARG A 637 11.55 -2.16 -0.54
C ARG A 637 12.74 -1.23 -0.36
N GLY A 638 13.86 -1.74 0.12
CA GLY A 638 15.04 -0.92 0.38
C GLY A 638 16.07 -1.59 1.28
N ASP A 639 17.14 -0.87 1.58
CA ASP A 639 18.21 -1.34 2.46
C ASP A 639 17.99 -0.98 3.94
N SER A 640 17.01 -0.14 4.22
CA SER A 640 16.68 0.37 5.55
C SER A 640 15.17 0.60 5.68
N PRO A 641 14.60 0.37 6.89
CA PRO A 641 13.19 0.66 7.13
C PRO A 641 12.98 2.18 7.08
N PRO A 642 11.99 2.67 6.30
CA PRO A 642 11.73 4.11 6.21
C PRO A 642 11.13 4.62 7.51
N GLU A 643 11.40 5.88 7.82
CA GLU A 643 10.71 6.55 8.91
C GLU A 643 9.22 6.72 8.56
N PRO A 644 8.29 6.38 9.46
CA PRO A 644 6.86 6.41 9.16
C PRO A 644 6.26 7.84 9.08
N HIS A 645 7.08 8.89 9.10
CA HIS A 645 6.62 10.28 9.13
C HIS A 645 5.74 10.60 7.92
N GLY A 646 4.44 10.80 8.17
CA GLY A 646 3.45 11.15 7.15
C GLY A 646 2.66 9.97 6.57
N ILE A 647 2.93 8.73 6.99
CA ILE A 647 2.18 7.54 6.58
C ILE A 647 1.27 7.09 7.75
N PRO A 648 -0.06 7.32 7.70
CA PRO A 648 -0.98 7.06 8.81
C PRO A 648 -1.43 5.58 8.89
N MET A 649 -0.53 4.65 8.61
CA MET A 649 -0.82 3.21 8.53
C MET A 649 0.42 2.38 8.89
N PRO A 650 0.29 1.06 9.10
CA PRO A 650 1.43 0.19 9.35
C PRO A 650 2.37 0.17 8.15
N VAL A 651 3.66 0.36 8.44
CA VAL A 651 4.74 0.36 7.45
C VAL A 651 5.61 -0.86 7.66
N PHE A 652 5.86 -1.59 6.57
CA PHE A 652 6.61 -2.83 6.61
C PHE A 652 7.69 -2.84 5.53
N LEU A 653 8.97 -2.97 5.92
CA LEU A 653 10.04 -3.27 4.97
C LEU A 653 9.99 -4.76 4.62
N ASN A 654 9.09 -5.10 3.70
CA ASN A 654 8.77 -6.46 3.33
C ASN A 654 9.77 -7.07 2.32
N GLU A 655 10.55 -6.23 1.64
CA GLU A 655 11.56 -6.66 0.67
C GLU A 655 12.91 -5.96 0.93
N PRO A 656 13.68 -6.39 1.94
CA PRO A 656 15.02 -5.86 2.16
C PRO A 656 15.94 -6.19 0.99
N THR A 657 16.75 -5.23 0.55
CA THR A 657 17.76 -5.42 -0.51
C THR A 657 19.16 -5.69 0.04
N VAL A 658 19.30 -5.73 1.37
CA VAL A 658 20.54 -6.08 2.05
C VAL A 658 20.91 -7.55 1.88
N LYS A 659 22.20 -7.87 2.02
CA LYS A 659 22.71 -9.23 1.90
C LYS A 659 23.44 -9.66 3.16
N GLY A 660 23.05 -10.84 3.65
CA GLY A 660 23.77 -11.57 4.69
C GLY A 660 23.31 -11.23 6.10
N PRO A 661 23.63 -12.10 7.09
CA PRO A 661 22.98 -12.07 8.39
C PRO A 661 23.20 -10.79 9.20
N ARG A 662 24.33 -10.10 9.03
CA ARG A 662 24.62 -8.83 9.71
C ARG A 662 23.66 -7.72 9.27
N ALA A 663 23.56 -7.49 7.98
CA ALA A 663 22.76 -6.39 7.45
C ALA A 663 21.26 -6.66 7.60
N GLU A 664 20.83 -7.92 7.44
CA GLU A 664 19.45 -8.32 7.70
C GLU A 664 19.06 -8.15 9.18
N ARG A 665 19.98 -8.48 10.11
CA ARG A 665 19.78 -8.20 11.54
C ARG A 665 19.62 -6.70 11.79
N GLN A 666 20.52 -5.87 11.24
CA GLN A 666 20.44 -4.41 11.41
C GLN A 666 19.09 -3.84 10.96
N VAL A 667 18.57 -4.28 9.82
CA VAL A 667 17.24 -3.90 9.33
C VAL A 667 16.13 -4.23 10.33
N LEU A 668 16.12 -5.45 10.89
CA LEU A 668 15.11 -5.86 11.86
C LEU A 668 15.13 -5.02 13.15
N TRP A 669 16.32 -4.71 13.67
CA TRP A 669 16.48 -3.89 14.88
C TRP A 669 16.14 -2.42 14.63
N GLN A 670 16.53 -1.87 13.48
CA GLN A 670 16.14 -0.53 13.08
C GLN A 670 14.61 -0.42 12.97
N ALA A 671 13.95 -1.42 12.37
CA ALA A 671 12.50 -1.41 12.22
C ALA A 671 11.78 -1.40 13.58
N LEU A 672 12.22 -2.23 14.54
CA LEU A 672 11.69 -2.24 15.90
C LEU A 672 11.76 -0.84 16.53
N LEU A 673 12.92 -0.18 16.45
CA LEU A 673 13.12 1.13 17.08
C LEU A 673 12.39 2.28 16.40
N LEU A 674 12.12 2.16 15.10
CA LEU A 674 11.27 3.10 14.36
C LEU A 674 9.77 2.87 14.59
N GLY A 675 9.39 1.82 15.32
CA GLY A 675 7.99 1.41 15.47
C GLY A 675 7.39 0.87 14.17
N THR A 676 8.22 0.41 13.24
CA THR A 676 7.80 -0.25 12.00
C THR A 676 8.10 -1.75 12.12
N SER A 677 8.00 -2.49 11.02
CA SER A 677 8.41 -3.89 10.99
C SER A 677 9.23 -4.19 9.74
N ALA A 678 9.96 -5.32 9.72
CA ALA A 678 10.70 -5.77 8.53
C ALA A 678 10.67 -7.29 8.37
N ALA A 679 11.02 -7.73 7.16
CA ALA A 679 11.19 -9.15 6.82
C ALA A 679 12.68 -9.51 6.65
N ARG A 680 12.96 -10.82 6.62
CA ARG A 680 14.20 -11.37 6.05
C ARG A 680 14.27 -11.11 4.53
N ALA A 681 15.48 -11.09 3.97
CA ALA A 681 15.67 -10.96 2.52
C ALA A 681 14.98 -12.11 1.73
N PRO A 682 14.23 -11.83 0.65
CA PRO A 682 13.33 -12.81 0.02
C PRO A 682 13.97 -13.83 -0.93
N TRP A 683 15.22 -13.61 -1.36
CA TRP A 683 15.88 -14.36 -2.44
C TRP A 683 16.63 -15.61 -1.97
N GLN A 684 16.16 -16.22 -0.88
CA GLN A 684 16.87 -17.31 -0.22
C GLN A 684 16.00 -18.56 -0.29
N ALA A 685 16.60 -19.70 -0.65
CA ALA A 685 15.83 -20.93 -0.80
C ALA A 685 15.21 -21.34 0.53
N LEU A 686 14.00 -21.91 0.50
CA LEU A 686 13.32 -22.37 1.72
C LEU A 686 14.09 -23.49 2.45
N SER A 687 14.96 -24.20 1.73
CA SER A 687 15.87 -25.19 2.30
C SER A 687 17.01 -24.56 3.11
N ASP A 688 17.34 -23.29 2.87
CA ASP A 688 18.51 -22.66 3.48
C ASP A 688 18.28 -22.39 4.96
N ARG A 689 19.23 -22.82 5.79
CA ARG A 689 19.26 -22.56 7.23
C ARG A 689 20.37 -21.55 7.48
N SER A 690 20.04 -20.30 7.81
CA SER A 690 21.03 -19.27 8.12
C SER A 690 20.95 -18.82 9.58
N ALA A 691 21.99 -18.10 10.04
CA ALA A 691 22.00 -17.48 11.37
C ALA A 691 20.81 -16.54 11.63
N MET A 692 20.11 -16.07 10.59
CA MET A 692 18.94 -15.19 10.75
C MET A 692 17.80 -15.82 11.54
N PHE A 693 17.65 -17.14 11.55
CA PHE A 693 16.65 -17.79 12.42
C PHE A 693 16.95 -17.53 13.90
N GLU A 694 18.22 -17.54 14.30
CA GLU A 694 18.60 -17.24 15.69
C GLU A 694 18.54 -15.73 15.98
N HIS A 695 19.01 -14.88 15.06
CA HIS A 695 18.95 -13.43 15.22
C HIS A 695 17.51 -12.92 15.34
N ALA A 696 16.58 -13.46 14.54
CA ALA A 696 15.16 -13.14 14.63
C ALA A 696 14.56 -13.58 15.97
N ARG A 697 15.01 -14.71 16.54
CA ARG A 697 14.57 -15.18 17.85
C ARG A 697 15.00 -14.21 18.95
N TYR A 698 16.25 -13.74 18.89
CA TYR A 698 16.76 -12.73 19.82
C TYR A 698 15.95 -11.43 19.77
N LEU A 699 15.60 -10.97 18.57
CA LEU A 699 14.70 -9.83 18.38
C LEU A 699 13.31 -10.11 18.96
N ALA A 700 12.71 -11.26 18.64
CA ALA A 700 11.38 -11.64 19.10
C ALA A 700 11.30 -11.71 20.62
N ASP A 701 12.28 -12.36 21.26
CA ASP A 701 12.39 -12.44 22.71
C ASP A 701 12.53 -11.05 23.34
N TYR A 702 13.35 -10.17 22.75
CA TYR A 702 13.54 -8.80 23.22
C TYR A 702 12.29 -7.93 23.04
N ALA A 703 11.62 -8.04 21.89
CA ALA A 703 10.46 -7.22 21.54
C ALA A 703 9.24 -7.49 22.44
N ARG A 704 9.13 -8.67 23.08
CA ARG A 704 8.04 -8.96 24.04
C ARG A 704 8.02 -7.98 25.21
N ASP A 705 9.18 -7.52 25.67
CA ASP A 705 9.32 -6.54 26.76
C ASP A 705 9.34 -5.08 26.26
N VAL A 706 9.02 -4.90 24.98
CA VAL A 706 9.01 -3.62 24.28
C VAL A 706 7.63 -3.41 23.64
N ALA A 707 6.74 -2.69 24.33
CA ALA A 707 5.66 -1.91 23.72
C ALA A 707 6.19 -0.97 22.61
N TYR A 708 6.45 -1.53 21.44
CA TYR A 708 7.06 -0.87 20.28
C TYR A 708 6.18 0.25 19.73
N TRP A 709 4.86 0.16 19.94
CA TRP A 709 3.89 1.18 19.52
C TRP A 709 4.09 2.54 20.22
N GLU A 710 4.77 2.56 21.36
CA GLU A 710 5.08 3.77 22.13
C GLU A 710 6.44 4.38 21.78
N LEU A 711 7.30 3.65 21.03
CA LEU A 711 8.63 4.14 20.70
C LEU A 711 8.55 5.36 19.78
N ARG A 712 9.36 6.37 20.07
CA ARG A 712 9.52 7.57 19.25
C ARG A 712 11.00 7.80 19.00
N ARG A 713 11.36 8.15 17.77
CA ARG A 713 12.73 8.52 17.46
C ARG A 713 13.05 9.85 18.13
N ASP A 714 14.17 9.90 18.83
CA ASP A 714 14.69 11.14 19.42
C ASP A 714 16.23 11.09 19.51
N GLU A 715 16.89 11.63 18.49
CA GLU A 715 18.36 11.66 18.43
C GLU A 715 18.97 12.71 19.36
N SER A 716 18.17 13.65 19.90
CA SER A 716 18.67 14.74 20.75
C SER A 716 19.12 14.24 22.14
N VAL A 717 18.59 13.09 22.56
CA VAL A 717 18.90 12.47 23.85
C VAL A 717 20.32 11.89 23.90
N VAL A 718 20.92 11.55 22.75
CA VAL A 718 22.30 11.05 22.69
C VAL A 718 23.25 12.20 22.34
N LEU A 719 24.08 12.58 23.31
CA LEU A 719 25.03 13.68 23.19
C LEU A 719 26.30 13.26 22.44
N SER A 720 26.80 12.05 22.66
CA SER A 720 27.95 11.50 21.93
C SER A 720 27.98 9.97 21.93
N THR A 721 28.69 9.41 20.95
CA THR A 721 28.98 7.98 20.79
C THR A 721 30.47 7.77 20.49
N PRO A 722 30.99 6.53 20.61
CA PRO A 722 32.33 6.21 20.12
C PRO A 722 32.53 6.61 18.65
N ARG A 723 33.78 6.91 18.27
CA ARG A 723 34.12 7.33 16.90
C ARG A 723 33.76 6.23 15.89
N ASN A 724 33.31 6.64 14.70
CA ASN A 724 32.98 5.75 13.57
C ASN A 724 31.84 4.74 13.85
N VAL A 725 30.97 5.04 14.82
CA VAL A 725 29.78 4.24 15.12
C VAL A 725 28.54 5.04 14.73
N ALA A 726 27.72 4.46 13.84
CA ALA A 726 26.41 5.01 13.52
C ALA A 726 25.40 4.62 14.61
N ARG A 727 24.40 5.48 14.84
CA ARG A 727 23.38 5.27 15.87
C ARG A 727 21.96 5.48 15.36
N LEU A 728 21.03 4.78 16.00
CA LEU A 728 19.61 5.05 15.95
C LEU A 728 19.07 5.11 17.38
N THR A 729 18.36 6.18 17.71
CA THR A 729 17.86 6.41 19.06
C THR A 729 16.33 6.39 19.11
N ALA A 730 15.77 5.62 20.03
CA ALA A 730 14.35 5.65 20.34
C ALA A 730 14.11 5.85 21.83
N VAL A 731 13.00 6.50 22.17
CA VAL A 731 12.59 6.77 23.55
C VAL A 731 11.17 6.29 23.80
N ARG A 732 10.90 5.93 25.05
CA ARG A 732 9.55 5.58 25.54
C ARG A 732 9.49 5.77 27.04
N ASN A 733 8.56 6.58 27.55
CA ASN A 733 8.18 6.63 28.98
C ASN A 733 9.36 6.52 29.97
N GLY A 734 10.39 7.37 29.82
CA GLY A 734 11.57 7.35 30.70
C GLY A 734 12.59 6.24 30.41
N GLU A 735 12.43 5.52 29.29
CA GLU A 735 13.41 4.62 28.71
C GLU A 735 14.06 5.21 27.46
N VAL A 736 15.35 4.92 27.30
CA VAL A 736 16.15 5.31 26.14
C VAL A 736 16.76 4.05 25.54
N PHE A 737 16.65 3.91 24.23
CA PHE A 737 17.22 2.84 23.43
C PHE A 737 18.21 3.46 22.45
N VAL A 738 19.48 3.02 22.49
CA VAL A 738 20.52 3.48 21.57
C VAL A 738 21.09 2.27 20.85
N TYR A 739 20.70 2.11 19.60
CA TYR A 739 21.24 1.05 18.74
C TYR A 739 22.46 1.56 18.01
N LEU A 740 23.58 0.89 18.23
CA LEU A 740 24.88 1.23 17.65
C LEU A 740 25.24 0.20 16.58
N THR A 741 25.67 0.68 15.42
CA THR A 741 26.15 -0.15 14.32
C THR A 741 27.55 0.27 13.90
N GLY A 742 28.43 -0.70 13.66
CA GLY A 742 29.85 -0.48 13.40
C GLY A 742 30.69 -1.37 14.29
N SER A 743 31.82 -0.87 14.77
CA SER A 743 32.67 -1.56 15.72
C SER A 743 33.33 -0.57 16.65
N ALA A 744 33.54 -0.93 17.90
CA ALA A 744 34.29 -0.12 18.86
C ALA A 744 35.09 -1.04 19.79
N GLU A 745 36.34 -0.67 20.08
CA GLU A 745 37.19 -1.34 21.07
C GLU A 745 36.91 -0.86 22.52
N GLY A 746 35.97 0.06 22.68
CA GLY A 746 35.56 0.66 23.95
C GLY A 746 35.06 2.09 23.76
N GLY A 747 35.05 2.87 24.84
CA GLY A 747 34.56 4.25 24.86
C GLY A 747 33.31 4.40 25.73
N ALA A 748 32.53 5.45 25.49
CA ALA A 748 31.29 5.70 26.21
C ALA A 748 30.21 6.29 25.29
N VAL A 749 28.95 6.02 25.63
CA VAL A 749 27.81 6.74 25.09
C VAL A 749 27.38 7.77 26.13
N ARG A 750 27.36 9.05 25.76
CA ARG A 750 26.88 10.12 26.62
C ARG A 750 25.42 10.40 26.31
N VAL A 751 24.56 10.26 27.31
CA VAL A 751 23.10 10.38 27.17
C VAL A 751 22.60 11.49 28.08
N GLY A 752 21.80 12.41 27.53
CA GLY A 752 21.09 13.44 28.29
C GLY A 752 19.93 12.83 29.05
N LEU A 753 19.95 12.93 30.38
CA LEU A 753 18.93 12.35 31.27
C LEU A 753 18.64 13.31 32.42
N ALA A 754 17.37 13.43 32.78
CA ALA A 754 16.97 14.16 33.97
C ALA A 754 17.47 13.49 35.26
N ASN A 755 17.62 14.26 36.35
CA ASN A 755 18.02 13.73 37.65
C ASN A 755 17.10 12.57 38.10
N GLY A 756 17.72 11.48 38.56
CA GLY A 756 17.03 10.26 38.96
C GLY A 756 17.96 9.06 39.03
N ARG A 757 17.42 7.91 39.43
CA ARG A 757 18.13 6.63 39.40
C ARG A 757 17.73 5.86 38.15
N TYR A 758 18.71 5.35 37.43
CA TYR A 758 18.49 4.58 36.20
C TYR A 758 19.27 3.27 36.26
N GLU A 759 18.74 2.26 35.58
CA GLU A 759 19.48 1.06 35.21
C GLU A 759 19.81 1.09 33.73
N ALA A 760 20.97 0.55 33.36
CA ALA A 760 21.32 0.36 31.97
C ALA A 760 21.83 -1.04 31.69
N SER A 761 21.53 -1.52 30.48
CA SER A 761 21.97 -2.83 29.99
C SER A 761 22.40 -2.74 28.54
N TRP A 762 23.46 -3.46 28.22
CA TRP A 762 23.91 -3.70 26.85
C TRP A 762 23.40 -5.05 26.39
N PHE A 763 22.73 -5.07 25.25
CA PHE A 763 22.26 -6.26 24.58
C PHE A 763 23.04 -6.44 23.28
N ASP A 764 23.56 -7.65 23.06
CA ASP A 764 24.25 -8.03 21.83
C ASP A 764 23.26 -8.75 20.89
N PRO A 765 22.85 -8.11 19.77
CA PRO A 765 21.92 -8.69 18.81
C PRO A 765 22.41 -9.95 18.10
N LYS A 766 23.72 -10.15 17.99
CA LYS A 766 24.34 -11.27 17.27
C LYS A 766 24.24 -12.57 18.07
N ASN A 767 24.30 -12.50 19.41
CA ASN A 767 24.29 -13.69 20.27
C ASN A 767 23.21 -13.69 21.38
N GLY A 768 22.43 -12.62 21.51
CA GLY A 768 21.33 -12.50 22.47
C GLY A 768 21.75 -12.29 23.92
N ARG A 769 23.04 -12.01 24.20
CA ARG A 769 23.52 -11.80 25.57
C ARG A 769 23.20 -10.39 26.05
N THR A 770 22.78 -10.29 27.32
CA THR A 770 22.57 -9.02 28.01
C THR A 770 23.59 -8.87 29.14
N VAL A 771 24.28 -7.73 29.19
CA VAL A 771 25.16 -7.34 30.29
C VAL A 771 24.57 -6.12 30.97
N ARG A 772 24.24 -6.25 32.25
CA ARG A 772 23.77 -5.12 33.07
C ARG A 772 24.96 -4.29 33.55
N THR A 773 24.77 -2.99 33.56
CA THR A 773 25.73 -2.04 34.14
C THR A 773 25.34 -1.73 35.59
N ASN A 774 26.22 -1.02 36.29
CA ASN A 774 25.91 -0.47 37.61
C ASN A 774 24.81 0.60 37.49
N GLU A 775 24.20 0.94 38.63
CA GLU A 775 23.21 2.01 38.69
C GLU A 775 23.80 3.34 38.18
N LEU A 776 23.01 4.02 37.34
CA LEU A 776 23.38 5.28 36.71
C LEU A 776 22.74 6.44 37.47
N MET A 777 23.56 7.42 37.83
CA MET A 777 23.12 8.69 38.41
C MET A 777 23.62 9.83 37.52
N PRO A 778 22.75 10.45 36.70
CA PRO A 778 23.13 11.57 35.85
C PRO A 778 23.71 12.73 36.68
N GLN A 779 24.76 13.35 36.15
CA GLN A 779 25.35 14.58 36.67
C GLN A 779 25.23 15.67 35.60
N ASP A 780 24.84 16.87 36.00
CA ASP A 780 24.63 18.02 35.10
C ASP A 780 23.72 17.70 33.89
N GLY A 781 22.69 16.89 34.11
CA GLY A 781 21.71 16.52 33.09
C GLY A 781 22.18 15.46 32.08
N ALA A 782 23.31 14.79 32.32
CA ALA A 782 23.79 13.72 31.45
C ALA A 782 24.46 12.58 32.23
N VAL A 783 24.63 11.43 31.57
CA VAL A 783 25.42 10.32 32.09
C VAL A 783 26.28 9.72 30.99
N GLU A 784 27.49 9.29 31.35
CA GLU A 784 28.34 8.50 30.47
C GLU A 784 28.17 7.02 30.80
N VAL A 785 27.77 6.25 29.80
CA VAL A 785 27.62 4.80 29.91
C VAL A 785 28.80 4.15 29.18
N PRO A 786 29.71 3.45 29.90
CA PRO A 786 30.81 2.73 29.28
C PRO A 786 30.29 1.74 28.24
N CYS A 787 30.83 1.84 27.03
CA CYS A 787 30.47 0.99 25.90
C CYS A 787 31.33 -0.29 25.93
N PRO A 788 30.74 -1.49 25.81
CA PRO A 788 31.51 -2.71 25.64
C PRO A 788 32.24 -2.71 24.29
N THR A 789 33.24 -3.56 24.17
CA THR A 789 33.83 -3.90 22.87
C THR A 789 32.80 -4.66 22.03
N PHE A 790 32.58 -4.26 20.78
CA PHE A 790 31.71 -4.96 19.83
C PHE A 790 32.21 -4.79 18.38
N ASP A 791 31.90 -5.75 17.51
CA ASP A 791 32.42 -5.84 16.13
C ASP A 791 31.38 -5.54 15.04
N GLU A 792 30.07 -5.65 15.34
CA GLU A 792 29.00 -5.47 14.35
C GLU A 792 27.91 -4.47 14.79
N ASP A 793 27.29 -4.73 15.93
CA ASP A 793 26.20 -3.94 16.50
C ASP A 793 25.97 -4.27 17.99
N VAL A 794 25.43 -3.30 18.72
CA VAL A 794 25.03 -3.47 20.13
C VAL A 794 23.87 -2.52 20.45
N LEU A 795 23.00 -2.90 21.38
CA LEU A 795 21.87 -2.07 21.84
C LEU A 795 22.04 -1.70 23.30
N LEU A 796 22.07 -0.40 23.60
CA LEU A 796 21.95 0.12 24.95
C LEU A 796 20.47 0.36 25.28
N ARG A 797 20.00 -0.15 26.41
CA ARG A 797 18.72 0.22 27.02
C ARG A 797 18.97 0.86 28.37
N ILE A 798 18.41 2.05 28.58
CA ILE A 798 18.42 2.75 29.87
C ILE A 798 16.98 2.87 30.34
N ARG A 799 16.70 2.57 31.61
CA ARG A 799 15.36 2.66 32.22
C ARG A 799 15.44 3.36 33.55
N LYS A 800 14.51 4.28 33.81
CA LYS A 800 14.34 4.91 35.12
C LYS A 800 13.81 3.90 36.15
N LYS A 801 14.41 3.85 37.34
CA LYS A 801 13.97 2.99 38.46
C LYS A 801 12.86 3.62 39.28
#